data_AF-A0A7K1ZRJ1-F1
#
_entry.id   AF-A0A7K1ZRJ1-F1
#
_cell.length_a   1.000
_cell.length_b   1.000
_cell.length_c   1.000
_cell.angle_alpha   90.00
_cell.angle_beta   90.00
_cell.angle_gamma   90.00
#
_symmetry.space_group_name_H-M   'P 1'
#
loop_
_entity.id
_entity.type
_entity.pdbx_description
1 polymer ?
#
loop_
_entity_poly.entity_id
_entity_poly.type
_entity_poly.pdbx_seq_one_letter_code
_entity_poly.pdbx_strand_id
1 'polypeptide(L)'
;MSDLPRSPERSAAMECMTPHAVIITAEPTEHASGNVCVVDRGASVALKTDHYEITMVASALQSGIAERRAVFEAFARRLPAGRAYGVVAGVDRVIDAIERFRFDEETVEHLVDAGVVADLDVADWLRSYRFGGDVTGYPDGELFFPYSPVLTVEGGFAECVVLETVVLSILNYDCAVASAAARVRDVADDRLLIEGGSRRADPDAAVAAARAAHIGGFDTTSNLEAGRRYGIPTGGTTAHAFVLAHPDERSAFAAQRDALGTASTYLVDTFDVLEGIRRAVEVVGPDIGAVRIDSGNLLAASIRARALLDALGAEGCRIVASGDLDEFKIAELEEAAAPIDAYLVGTSMVTGSGHPTASVVYKLVAIGDSAGAGVPLRAVGKLSPGKITVGGRKVVHRTVDRSGFWTAEVLSPVGAPRAGADAHDPQVVLVAGGERAWQDDPVEARSRCAARRRGLRPEDRVPHPRRSPAIPTEWVGMESPAATESANGEQGQPAPSGLARLAGKGGADMSRALIIVDVQNDFCEGGSLAVEGGHGVAASLTDLVGLDRAGGGYSYVVASKDWHIDPGQHFAAPGANPDFVTSWPVHCAAGTQGAAFSPNLQVALDEVFLKGQYSNGYSSFEGVAGSSEGVGLRDWLAERGVEAVDVVGIATDYCVRATALDAAAAGFDTSVLVAHCAGVAPDSSAAALEEMAAAGVTVVN
;
A
#
# COMPACT_ATOMS: atom_id res chain seq x y z
N MET A 1 7.34 -32.24 -77.05
CA MET A 1 8.21 -33.38 -76.70
C MET A 1 8.09 -33.53 -75.19
N SER A 2 7.16 -34.35 -74.69
CA SER A 2 7.36 -35.79 -74.36
C SER A 2 8.55 -35.93 -73.39
N ASP A 3 8.36 -36.26 -72.10
CA ASP A 3 7.89 -37.57 -71.64
C ASP A 3 7.15 -37.57 -70.27
N LEU A 4 6.16 -38.48 -70.17
CA LEU A 4 5.51 -39.05 -68.97
C LEU A 4 6.20 -40.42 -68.63
N PRO A 5 5.87 -41.24 -67.59
CA PRO A 5 4.65 -41.27 -66.75
C PRO A 5 4.76 -41.82 -65.27
N ARG A 6 3.56 -41.91 -64.64
CA ARG A 6 3.04 -42.91 -63.64
C ARG A 6 3.03 -42.61 -62.13
N SER A 7 1.79 -42.48 -61.63
CA SER A 7 1.30 -42.62 -60.24
C SER A 7 1.24 -44.11 -59.80
N PRO A 8 0.92 -44.47 -58.53
CA PRO A 8 -0.47 -44.44 -58.03
C PRO A 8 -0.68 -44.13 -56.52
N GLU A 9 -1.97 -43.99 -56.20
CA GLU A 9 -2.65 -43.68 -54.94
C GLU A 9 -2.34 -44.57 -53.72
N ARG A 10 -2.63 -44.04 -52.51
CA ARG A 10 -3.22 -44.72 -51.32
C ARG A 10 -3.65 -43.66 -50.29
N SER A 11 -4.95 -43.39 -50.19
CA SER A 11 -5.90 -43.97 -49.21
C SER A 11 -5.63 -43.54 -47.78
N ALA A 12 -6.47 -42.62 -47.32
CA ALA A 12 -6.65 -42.27 -45.92
C ALA A 12 -7.06 -43.50 -45.09
N ALA A 13 -6.41 -43.68 -43.95
CA ALA A 13 -6.90 -44.49 -42.85
C ALA A 13 -6.77 -43.65 -41.58
N MET A 14 -7.93 -43.45 -40.98
CA MET A 14 -8.21 -42.75 -39.75
C MET A 14 -7.75 -43.66 -38.60
N GLU A 15 -6.80 -43.22 -37.78
CA GLU A 15 -6.55 -43.83 -36.49
C GLU A 15 -6.64 -42.77 -35.39
N CYS A 16 -7.53 -43.09 -34.47
CA CYS A 16 -7.95 -42.33 -33.31
C CYS A 16 -6.78 -42.18 -32.33
N MET A 17 -6.36 -40.94 -32.08
CA MET A 17 -5.66 -40.59 -30.85
C MET A 17 -6.55 -39.59 -30.09
N THR A 18 -6.99 -40.04 -28.93
CA THR A 18 -7.73 -39.30 -27.91
C THR A 18 -7.08 -37.96 -27.58
N PRO A 19 -7.83 -36.85 -27.50
CA PRO A 19 -7.28 -35.58 -27.05
C PRO A 19 -7.11 -35.61 -25.53
N HIS A 20 -5.87 -35.51 -25.07
CA HIS A 20 -5.57 -35.14 -23.68
C HIS A 20 -5.99 -33.69 -23.45
N ALA A 21 -6.62 -33.46 -22.29
CA ALA A 21 -7.18 -32.18 -21.87
C ALA A 21 -6.13 -31.07 -21.86
N VAL A 22 -6.44 -29.95 -22.53
CA VAL A 22 -5.69 -28.69 -22.40
C VAL A 22 -6.38 -27.86 -21.33
N ILE A 23 -5.93 -27.99 -20.09
CA ILE A 23 -6.01 -26.92 -19.10
C ILE A 23 -4.65 -26.24 -19.18
N ILE A 24 -4.57 -24.96 -19.56
CA ILE A 24 -3.30 -24.22 -19.46
C ILE A 24 -3.11 -23.82 -17.99
N THR A 25 -2.73 -24.80 -17.18
CA THR A 25 -1.95 -24.64 -15.95
C THR A 25 -0.63 -25.33 -16.25
N ALA A 26 0.45 -24.56 -16.41
CA ALA A 26 1.77 -25.14 -16.68
C ALA A 26 2.25 -25.91 -15.44
N GLU A 27 2.48 -27.22 -15.57
CA GLU A 27 3.28 -27.98 -14.60
C GLU A 27 4.77 -27.67 -14.80
N PRO A 28 5.60 -27.64 -13.72
CA PRO A 28 7.00 -27.27 -13.81
C PRO A 28 7.80 -28.41 -14.44
N THR A 29 8.30 -28.23 -15.66
CA THR A 29 9.19 -29.19 -16.32
C THR A 29 10.64 -29.00 -15.89
N GLU A 30 11.26 -30.06 -15.37
CA GLU A 30 12.72 -30.21 -15.30
C GLU A 30 13.30 -30.30 -16.72
N HIS A 31 14.15 -29.36 -17.14
CA HIS A 31 15.53 -29.64 -17.59
C HIS A 31 16.26 -28.45 -18.24
N ALA A 32 17.59 -28.52 -18.03
CA ALA A 32 18.70 -28.09 -18.88
C ALA A 32 19.11 -26.60 -18.86
N SER A 33 20.13 -26.37 -18.05
CA SER A 33 21.11 -25.29 -18.07
C SER A 33 21.47 -24.76 -19.47
N GLY A 34 21.47 -23.44 -19.61
CA GLY A 34 22.24 -22.73 -20.62
C GLY A 34 21.43 -22.02 -21.68
N ASN A 35 20.66 -20.99 -21.31
CA ASN A 35 20.34 -19.91 -22.24
C ASN A 35 20.80 -18.59 -21.61
N VAL A 36 21.90 -18.06 -22.16
CA VAL A 36 22.38 -16.72 -21.84
C VAL A 36 21.35 -15.72 -22.35
N CYS A 37 20.69 -15.05 -21.41
CA CYS A 37 19.74 -13.99 -21.69
C CYS A 37 20.43 -12.84 -22.43
N VAL A 38 19.93 -12.48 -23.62
CA VAL A 38 20.33 -11.26 -24.31
C VAL A 38 19.69 -10.09 -23.56
N VAL A 39 20.46 -9.46 -22.68
CA VAL A 39 20.04 -8.30 -21.91
C VAL A 39 20.05 -7.08 -22.85
N ASP A 40 18.88 -6.50 -23.06
CA ASP A 40 18.74 -5.17 -23.64
C ASP A 40 19.54 -4.17 -22.79
N ARG A 41 20.60 -3.58 -23.37
CA ARG A 41 21.48 -2.61 -22.70
C ARG A 41 20.85 -1.20 -22.79
N GLY A 42 19.60 -1.10 -22.37
CA GLY A 42 18.79 0.13 -22.42
C GLY A 42 19.45 1.32 -21.70
N ALA A 43 18.87 2.51 -21.92
CA ALA A 43 19.31 3.80 -21.42
C ALA A 43 19.75 3.77 -19.94
N SER A 44 20.76 4.58 -19.60
CA SER A 44 21.33 4.66 -18.26
C SER A 44 20.25 4.80 -17.16
N VAL A 45 20.32 3.97 -16.12
CA VAL A 45 19.48 4.12 -14.92
C VAL A 45 19.95 5.24 -13.99
N ALA A 46 21.08 5.89 -14.30
CA ALA A 46 21.71 6.87 -13.43
C ALA A 46 20.87 8.15 -13.26
N LEU A 47 19.98 8.45 -14.21
CA LEU A 47 19.00 9.54 -14.09
C LEU A 47 17.71 9.15 -13.36
N LYS A 48 17.57 7.88 -12.92
CA LYS A 48 16.50 7.46 -12.00
C LYS A 48 16.87 7.81 -10.55
N THR A 49 17.25 9.06 -10.36
CA THR A 49 17.74 9.62 -9.10
C THR A 49 17.20 11.03 -8.93
N ASP A 50 17.17 11.53 -7.69
CA ASP A 50 16.77 12.91 -7.44
C ASP A 50 17.93 13.87 -7.69
N HIS A 51 17.63 15.07 -8.16
CA HIS A 51 18.63 16.12 -8.42
C HIS A 51 19.57 16.33 -7.22
N TYR A 52 19.00 16.30 -6.01
CA TYR A 52 19.76 16.58 -4.80
C TYR A 52 20.87 15.55 -4.54
N GLU A 53 20.74 14.32 -5.03
CA GLU A 53 21.77 13.28 -4.90
C GLU A 53 23.09 13.70 -5.57
N ILE A 54 23.00 14.25 -6.79
CA ILE A 54 24.18 14.74 -7.52
C ILE A 54 24.79 15.96 -6.81
N THR A 55 23.96 16.87 -6.29
CA THR A 55 24.47 18.03 -5.53
C THR A 55 25.09 17.64 -4.19
N MET A 56 24.61 16.56 -3.56
CA MET A 56 25.22 15.99 -2.36
C MET A 56 26.57 15.36 -2.68
N VAL A 57 26.69 14.64 -3.79
CA VAL A 57 27.98 14.13 -4.28
C VAL A 57 28.96 15.26 -4.53
N ALA A 58 28.55 16.32 -5.23
CA ALA A 58 29.40 17.49 -5.45
C ALA A 58 29.90 18.12 -4.15
N SER A 59 28.98 18.34 -3.20
CA SER A 59 29.31 18.87 -1.88
C SER A 59 30.21 17.92 -1.07
N ALA A 60 30.03 16.61 -1.25
CA ALA A 60 30.80 15.59 -0.56
C ALA A 60 32.25 15.53 -1.06
N LEU A 61 32.45 15.70 -2.36
CA LEU A 61 33.77 15.81 -2.98
C LEU A 61 34.50 17.05 -2.46
N GLN A 62 33.84 18.21 -2.50
CA GLN A 62 34.43 19.47 -2.05
C GLN A 62 34.78 19.49 -0.55
N SER A 63 33.94 18.87 0.28
CA SER A 63 34.17 18.79 1.74
C SER A 63 35.13 17.66 2.16
N GLY A 64 35.55 16.79 1.23
CA GLY A 64 36.41 15.65 1.51
C GLY A 64 35.73 14.52 2.30
N ILE A 65 34.40 14.43 2.25
CA ILE A 65 33.66 13.32 2.88
C ILE A 65 33.32 12.18 1.90
N ALA A 66 33.42 12.43 0.58
CA ALA A 66 33.02 11.48 -0.46
C ALA A 66 33.61 10.07 -0.28
N GLU A 67 34.89 9.98 0.05
CA GLU A 67 35.64 8.71 0.18
C GLU A 67 35.61 8.11 1.59
N ARG A 68 34.89 8.73 2.53
CA ARG A 68 34.78 8.18 3.89
C ARG A 68 33.91 6.94 3.84
N ARG A 69 34.37 5.86 4.49
CA ARG A 69 33.55 4.65 4.63
C ARG A 69 32.24 5.00 5.34
N ALA A 70 31.13 4.60 4.75
CA ALA A 70 29.80 4.87 5.21
C ALA A 70 28.96 3.59 5.16
N VAL A 71 28.02 3.48 6.10
CA VAL A 71 27.02 2.41 6.14
C VAL A 71 25.65 3.06 6.11
N PHE A 72 24.88 2.73 5.09
CA PHE A 72 23.48 3.09 4.96
C PHE A 72 22.60 1.87 5.13
N GLU A 73 21.40 2.06 5.68
CA GLU A 73 20.42 1.00 5.82
C GLU A 73 19.05 1.45 5.31
N ALA A 74 18.38 0.55 4.60
CA ALA A 74 16.99 0.65 4.19
C ALA A 74 16.10 -0.12 5.17
N PHE A 75 15.18 0.57 5.84
CA PHE A 75 14.25 -0.03 6.81
C PHE A 75 12.95 0.76 6.89
N ALA A 76 11.86 0.15 7.38
CA ALA A 76 10.62 0.85 7.67
C ALA A 76 10.53 1.20 9.17
N ARG A 77 10.20 2.44 9.54
CA ARG A 77 10.01 2.80 10.97
C ARG A 77 8.76 2.20 11.58
N ARG A 78 7.76 1.96 10.74
CA ARG A 78 6.46 1.37 11.05
C ARG A 78 5.98 0.65 9.80
N LEU A 79 5.13 -0.35 9.98
CA LEU A 79 4.41 -0.95 8.86
C LEU A 79 3.19 -0.06 8.52
N PRO A 80 2.72 -0.09 7.26
CA PRO A 80 1.41 0.47 6.93
C PRO A 80 0.30 -0.06 7.84
N ALA A 81 -0.72 0.75 8.08
CA ALA A 81 -1.82 0.38 8.97
C ALA A 81 -2.44 -0.96 8.55
N GLY A 82 -2.78 -1.80 9.54
CA GLY A 82 -3.40 -3.09 9.25
C GLY A 82 -2.43 -4.19 8.78
N ARG A 83 -1.11 -3.95 8.79
CA ARG A 83 -0.10 -4.96 8.45
C ARG A 83 0.64 -5.50 9.68
N ALA A 84 0.54 -6.82 9.86
CA ALA A 84 1.30 -7.56 10.88
C ALA A 84 2.77 -7.76 10.50
N TYR A 85 3.09 -7.73 9.21
CA TYR A 85 4.42 -7.94 8.67
C TYR A 85 4.54 -7.27 7.31
N GLY A 86 5.76 -7.03 6.85
CA GLY A 86 6.05 -6.75 5.45
C GLY A 86 6.70 -7.96 4.77
N VAL A 87 6.55 -8.08 3.45
CA VAL A 87 7.24 -9.06 2.61
C VAL A 87 8.27 -8.34 1.77
N VAL A 88 9.52 -8.80 1.83
CA VAL A 88 10.61 -8.27 1.01
C VAL A 88 10.41 -8.71 -0.43
N ALA A 89 10.44 -7.76 -1.36
CA ALA A 89 10.48 -8.02 -2.79
C ALA A 89 11.25 -6.89 -3.49
N GLY A 90 11.85 -7.22 -4.64
CA GLY A 90 12.56 -6.25 -5.49
C GLY A 90 14.07 -6.20 -5.26
N VAL A 91 14.62 -7.08 -4.41
CA VAL A 91 16.06 -7.12 -4.11
C VAL A 91 16.88 -7.41 -5.36
N ASP A 92 16.46 -8.38 -6.18
CA ASP A 92 17.12 -8.68 -7.45
C ASP A 92 17.10 -7.48 -8.42
N ARG A 93 16.00 -6.70 -8.42
CA ARG A 93 15.90 -5.45 -9.19
C ARG A 93 16.80 -4.35 -8.65
N VAL A 94 17.00 -4.29 -7.33
CA VAL A 94 17.97 -3.36 -6.71
C VAL A 94 19.39 -3.74 -7.15
N ILE A 95 19.76 -5.02 -7.11
CA ILE A 95 21.09 -5.48 -7.54
C ILE A 95 21.29 -5.15 -9.03
N ASP A 96 20.31 -5.47 -9.90
CA ASP A 96 20.30 -5.09 -11.32
C ASP A 96 20.53 -3.58 -11.51
N ALA A 97 19.86 -2.76 -10.69
CA ALA A 97 19.96 -1.31 -10.75
C ALA A 97 21.38 -0.85 -10.35
N ILE A 98 21.95 -1.37 -9.26
CA ILE A 98 23.31 -1.03 -8.80
C ILE A 98 24.37 -1.38 -9.86
N GLU A 99 24.24 -2.55 -10.50
CA GLU A 99 25.13 -2.98 -11.59
C GLU A 99 25.11 -2.01 -12.77
N ARG A 100 23.92 -1.50 -13.11
CA ARG A 100 23.68 -0.64 -14.27
C ARG A 100 23.75 0.86 -13.97
N PHE A 101 23.82 1.26 -12.70
CA PHE A 101 23.85 2.65 -12.28
C PHE A 101 25.18 3.27 -12.68
N ARG A 102 25.25 3.81 -13.91
CA ARG A 102 26.46 4.31 -14.57
C ARG A 102 26.12 5.56 -15.36
N PHE A 103 26.94 6.59 -15.24
CA PHE A 103 26.76 7.82 -16.03
C PHE A 103 27.63 7.67 -17.29
N ASP A 104 26.97 7.42 -18.44
CA ASP A 104 27.66 7.46 -19.72
C ASP A 104 27.95 8.91 -20.14
N GLU A 105 28.75 9.09 -21.19
CA GLU A 105 29.18 10.43 -21.61
C GLU A 105 27.98 11.32 -21.96
N GLU A 106 26.98 10.78 -22.65
CA GLU A 106 25.75 11.51 -23.01
C GLU A 106 25.00 11.99 -21.76
N THR A 107 24.89 11.15 -20.74
CA THR A 107 24.28 11.51 -19.45
C THR A 107 25.05 12.63 -18.74
N VAL A 108 26.38 12.55 -18.72
CA VAL A 108 27.22 13.57 -18.07
C VAL A 108 27.16 14.90 -18.82
N GLU A 109 27.27 14.88 -20.14
CA GLU A 109 27.12 16.07 -20.99
C GLU A 109 25.76 16.74 -20.76
N HIS A 110 24.68 15.95 -20.71
CA HIS A 110 23.34 16.47 -20.40
C HIS A 110 23.29 17.19 -19.04
N LEU A 111 23.88 16.58 -17.99
CA LEU A 111 23.90 17.18 -16.65
C LEU A 111 24.73 18.47 -16.59
N VAL A 112 25.81 18.56 -17.39
CA VAL A 112 26.64 19.76 -17.52
C VAL A 112 25.88 20.86 -18.26
N ASP A 113 25.28 20.54 -19.41
CA ASP A 113 24.51 21.48 -20.23
C ASP A 113 23.28 22.03 -19.48
N ALA A 114 22.64 21.19 -18.67
CA ALA A 114 21.53 21.57 -17.80
C ALA A 114 21.98 22.41 -16.58
N GLY A 115 23.29 22.56 -16.35
CA GLY A 115 23.83 23.30 -15.20
C GLY A 115 23.69 22.59 -13.86
N VAL A 116 23.35 21.29 -13.86
CA VAL A 116 23.30 20.45 -12.65
C VAL A 116 24.73 20.15 -12.16
N VAL A 117 25.65 19.93 -13.11
CA VAL A 117 27.06 19.68 -12.84
C VAL A 117 27.87 20.84 -13.43
N ALA A 118 28.46 21.67 -12.56
CA ALA A 118 29.27 22.82 -12.98
C ALA A 118 30.79 22.59 -12.83
N ASP A 119 31.20 21.57 -12.08
CA ASP A 119 32.59 21.30 -11.73
C ASP A 119 33.12 20.09 -12.52
N LEU A 120 34.34 20.21 -13.05
CA LEU A 120 35.01 19.13 -13.79
C LEU A 120 35.30 17.93 -12.89
N ASP A 121 35.63 18.13 -11.61
CA ASP A 121 35.90 17.03 -10.67
C ASP A 121 34.64 16.18 -10.43
N VAL A 122 33.47 16.83 -10.41
CA VAL A 122 32.17 16.14 -10.29
C VAL A 122 31.84 15.37 -11.56
N ALA A 123 32.05 16.00 -12.72
CA ALA A 123 31.83 15.34 -14.01
C ALA A 123 32.74 14.10 -14.17
N ASP A 124 34.01 14.20 -13.79
CA ASP A 124 34.97 13.10 -13.85
C ASP A 124 34.65 12.00 -12.84
N TRP A 125 34.17 12.36 -11.64
CA TRP A 125 33.64 11.38 -10.69
C TRP A 125 32.46 10.61 -11.29
N LEU A 126 31.47 11.30 -11.87
CA LEU A 126 30.30 10.67 -12.48
C LEU A 126 30.69 9.71 -13.63
N ARG A 127 31.59 10.13 -14.53
CA ARG A 127 32.11 9.28 -15.62
C ARG A 127 32.79 8.02 -15.12
N SER A 128 33.56 8.15 -14.03
CA SER A 128 34.31 7.03 -13.45
C SER A 128 33.48 6.16 -12.51
N TYR A 129 32.29 6.62 -12.10
CA TYR A 129 31.47 5.97 -11.10
C TYR A 129 31.17 4.51 -11.44
N ARG A 130 31.58 3.62 -10.54
CA ARG A 130 31.08 2.25 -10.39
C ARG A 130 30.98 1.97 -8.90
N PHE A 131 29.88 1.36 -8.48
CA PHE A 131 29.75 0.91 -7.10
C PHE A 131 30.77 -0.19 -6.82
N GLY A 132 31.66 0.04 -5.85
CA GLY A 132 32.69 -0.92 -5.41
C GLY A 132 32.46 -1.47 -4.01
N GLY A 133 31.33 -1.13 -3.39
CA GLY A 133 30.99 -1.49 -2.01
C GLY A 133 30.33 -2.87 -1.84
N ASP A 134 29.90 -3.13 -0.62
CA ASP A 134 29.18 -4.35 -0.22
C ASP A 134 27.70 -4.04 0.03
N VAL A 135 26.84 -5.00 -0.28
CA VAL A 135 25.41 -4.96 0.05
C VAL A 135 25.02 -6.25 0.75
N THR A 136 24.45 -6.14 1.95
CA THR A 136 23.82 -7.25 2.68
C THR A 136 22.37 -6.92 2.91
N GLY A 137 21.49 -7.92 2.95
CA GLY A 137 20.06 -7.63 3.12
C GLY A 137 19.23 -8.89 3.19
N TYR A 138 17.93 -8.72 3.23
CA TYR A 138 16.97 -9.82 3.26
C TYR A 138 16.70 -10.23 1.82
N PRO A 139 16.65 -11.53 1.49
CA PRO A 139 16.39 -11.94 0.12
C PRO A 139 14.87 -11.93 -0.16
N ASP A 140 14.46 -11.94 -1.43
CA ASP A 140 13.03 -11.82 -1.79
C ASP A 140 12.17 -12.92 -1.14
N GLY A 141 10.97 -12.57 -0.67
CA GLY A 141 10.10 -13.48 0.07
C GLY A 141 10.45 -13.67 1.54
N GLU A 142 11.48 -12.99 2.06
CA GLU A 142 11.67 -12.87 3.51
C GLU A 142 10.65 -11.90 4.13
N LEU A 143 10.35 -12.04 5.43
CA LEU A 143 9.53 -11.08 6.16
C LEU A 143 10.38 -9.95 6.75
N PHE A 144 9.79 -8.76 6.91
CA PHE A 144 10.41 -7.68 7.65
C PHE A 144 9.41 -7.02 8.62
N PHE A 145 9.98 -6.42 9.66
CA PHE A 145 9.26 -5.75 10.74
C PHE A 145 9.81 -4.33 10.89
N PRO A 146 9.21 -3.48 11.73
CA PRO A 146 9.76 -2.16 12.00
C PRO A 146 11.25 -2.23 12.36
N TYR A 147 12.04 -1.37 11.74
CA TYR A 147 13.49 -1.24 11.88
C TYR A 147 14.34 -2.41 11.37
N SER A 148 13.76 -3.48 10.81
CA SER A 148 14.53 -4.50 10.08
C SER A 148 15.39 -3.83 8.99
N PRO A 149 16.72 -4.02 8.97
CA PRO A 149 17.60 -3.53 7.91
C PRO A 149 17.42 -4.42 6.68
N VAL A 150 16.32 -4.19 5.95
CA VAL A 150 15.96 -4.90 4.71
C VAL A 150 17.12 -4.87 3.71
N LEU A 151 17.83 -3.74 3.65
CA LEU A 151 19.07 -3.58 2.90
C LEU A 151 20.10 -2.82 3.74
N THR A 152 21.37 -3.18 3.62
CA THR A 152 22.51 -2.46 4.17
C THR A 152 23.54 -2.28 3.06
N VAL A 153 23.93 -1.03 2.79
CA VAL A 153 24.89 -0.66 1.74
C VAL A 153 26.11 -0.06 2.42
N GLU A 154 27.29 -0.60 2.13
CA GLU A 154 28.56 -0.20 2.73
C GLU A 154 29.60 0.11 1.65
N GLY A 155 30.26 1.27 1.75
CA GLY A 155 31.18 1.75 0.72
C GLY A 155 31.67 3.17 1.01
N GLY A 156 32.17 3.88 -0.01
CA GLY A 156 32.42 5.32 0.09
C GLY A 156 31.10 6.09 0.23
N PHE A 157 31.08 7.16 1.02
CA PHE A 157 29.88 7.98 1.23
C PHE A 157 29.21 8.40 -0.07
N ALA A 158 29.97 8.92 -1.04
CA ALA A 158 29.43 9.34 -2.33
C ALA A 158 28.86 8.17 -3.13
N GLU A 159 29.48 6.98 -3.05
CA GLU A 159 28.99 5.79 -3.74
C GLU A 159 27.68 5.25 -3.17
N CYS A 160 27.53 5.30 -1.84
CA CYS A 160 26.34 4.79 -1.16
C CYS A 160 25.17 5.76 -1.20
N VAL A 161 25.42 7.08 -1.13
CA VAL A 161 24.34 8.07 -1.05
C VAL A 161 23.58 8.18 -2.37
N VAL A 162 24.29 8.16 -3.50
CA VAL A 162 23.69 8.33 -4.84
C VAL A 162 22.69 7.22 -5.22
N LEU A 163 22.69 6.11 -4.48
CA LEU A 163 21.80 4.98 -4.67
C LEU A 163 20.45 5.13 -3.94
N GLU A 164 20.28 6.11 -3.04
CA GLU A 164 19.10 6.24 -2.17
C GLU A 164 17.79 6.22 -2.96
N THR A 165 17.62 7.10 -3.96
CA THR A 165 16.37 7.20 -4.73
C THR A 165 15.99 5.90 -5.43
N VAL A 166 16.94 5.25 -6.14
CA VAL A 166 16.64 4.04 -6.91
C VAL A 166 16.35 2.85 -6.00
N VAL A 167 17.08 2.72 -4.88
CA VAL A 167 16.84 1.69 -3.86
C VAL A 167 15.44 1.87 -3.25
N LEU A 168 15.10 3.09 -2.85
CA LEU A 168 13.81 3.40 -2.24
C LEU A 168 12.65 3.22 -3.20
N SER A 169 12.79 3.64 -4.45
CA SER A 169 11.76 3.49 -5.47
C SER A 169 11.39 2.02 -5.67
N ILE A 170 12.39 1.15 -5.81
CA ILE A 170 12.18 -0.29 -6.01
C ILE A 170 11.61 -0.95 -4.75
N LEU A 171 12.27 -0.80 -3.60
CA LEU A 171 11.87 -1.51 -2.38
C LEU A 171 10.52 -1.05 -1.85
N ASN A 172 10.16 0.23 -1.98
CA ASN A 172 8.86 0.69 -1.49
C ASN A 172 7.70 0.11 -2.29
N TYR A 173 7.83 0.07 -3.63
CA TYR A 173 6.76 -0.44 -4.49
C TYR A 173 6.64 -1.97 -4.39
N ASP A 174 7.75 -2.69 -4.56
CA ASP A 174 7.73 -4.15 -4.65
C ASP A 174 7.32 -4.78 -3.31
N CYS A 175 7.87 -4.28 -2.19
CA CYS A 175 7.45 -4.75 -0.86
C CYS A 175 5.98 -4.42 -0.57
N ALA A 176 5.46 -3.29 -1.06
CA ALA A 176 4.07 -2.92 -0.87
C ALA A 176 3.11 -3.91 -1.55
N VAL A 177 3.40 -4.26 -2.81
CA VAL A 177 2.64 -5.23 -3.60
C VAL A 177 2.78 -6.64 -3.04
N ALA A 178 4.00 -7.10 -2.76
CA ALA A 178 4.24 -8.45 -2.23
C ALA A 178 3.54 -8.69 -0.89
N SER A 179 3.53 -7.67 -0.02
CA SER A 179 2.82 -7.74 1.25
C SER A 179 1.29 -7.81 1.08
N ALA A 180 0.72 -7.06 0.12
CA ALA A 180 -0.71 -7.13 -0.19
C ALA A 180 -1.09 -8.52 -0.74
N ALA A 181 -0.27 -9.04 -1.66
CA ALA A 181 -0.46 -10.36 -2.24
C ALA A 181 -0.39 -11.48 -1.19
N ALA A 182 0.54 -11.38 -0.24
CA ALA A 182 0.66 -12.33 0.86
C ALA A 182 -0.57 -12.34 1.79
N ARG A 183 -1.14 -11.15 2.06
CA ARG A 183 -2.37 -11.02 2.85
C ARG A 183 -3.57 -11.61 2.14
N VAL A 184 -3.70 -11.43 0.83
CA VAL A 184 -4.74 -12.12 0.04
C VAL A 184 -4.54 -13.63 0.07
N ARG A 185 -3.29 -14.11 -0.08
CA ARG A 185 -3.00 -15.55 0.04
C ARG A 185 -3.32 -16.14 1.41
N ASP A 186 -3.20 -15.36 2.48
CA ASP A 186 -3.53 -15.82 3.84
C ASP A 186 -5.03 -16.10 4.02
N VAL A 187 -5.91 -15.42 3.28
CA VAL A 187 -7.37 -15.56 3.43
C VAL A 187 -8.03 -16.34 2.31
N ALA A 188 -7.38 -16.51 1.17
CA ALA A 188 -7.94 -17.19 0.01
C ALA A 188 -7.81 -18.73 0.07
N ASP A 189 -7.51 -19.32 1.23
CA ASP A 189 -7.31 -20.77 1.44
C ASP A 189 -6.44 -21.45 0.37
N ASP A 190 -7.00 -22.36 -0.43
CA ASP A 190 -6.34 -23.05 -1.56
C ASP A 190 -6.84 -22.54 -2.93
N ARG A 191 -7.60 -21.43 -2.97
CA ARG A 191 -8.10 -20.85 -4.22
C ARG A 191 -6.97 -20.41 -5.14
N LEU A 192 -7.21 -20.51 -6.44
CA LEU A 192 -6.31 -19.96 -7.45
C LEU A 192 -6.33 -18.43 -7.40
N LEU A 193 -5.15 -17.80 -7.32
CA LEU A 193 -4.98 -16.36 -7.32
C LEU A 193 -4.37 -15.87 -8.64
N ILE A 194 -5.04 -14.90 -9.28
CA ILE A 194 -4.68 -14.36 -10.58
C ILE A 194 -4.41 -12.86 -10.46
N GLU A 195 -3.20 -12.42 -10.84
CA GLU A 195 -2.86 -11.00 -10.86
C GLU A 195 -3.30 -10.38 -12.20
N GLY A 196 -4.19 -9.38 -12.12
CA GLY A 196 -4.89 -8.80 -13.26
C GLY A 196 -4.77 -7.27 -13.39
N GLY A 197 -3.85 -6.65 -12.66
CA GLY A 197 -3.82 -5.21 -12.41
C GLY A 197 -3.04 -4.37 -13.41
N SER A 198 -2.37 -4.98 -14.40
CA SER A 198 -1.47 -4.29 -15.34
C SER A 198 -2.05 -3.02 -15.99
N ARG A 199 -3.37 -2.97 -16.23
CA ARG A 199 -4.06 -1.80 -16.83
C ARG A 199 -4.21 -0.59 -15.89
N ARG A 200 -3.80 -0.70 -14.64
CA ARG A 200 -3.93 0.35 -13.59
C ARG A 200 -2.58 0.88 -13.13
N ALA A 201 -1.48 0.40 -13.70
CA ALA A 201 -0.12 0.77 -13.34
C ALA A 201 0.66 1.23 -14.58
N ASP A 202 1.74 1.98 -14.35
CA ASP A 202 2.78 2.21 -15.37
C ASP A 202 3.27 0.87 -15.96
N PRO A 203 3.58 0.77 -17.26
CA PRO A 203 3.96 -0.51 -17.87
C PRO A 203 5.14 -1.23 -17.20
N ASP A 204 6.18 -0.52 -16.75
CA ASP A 204 7.31 -1.14 -16.04
C ASP A 204 6.91 -1.53 -14.62
N ALA A 205 6.10 -0.68 -13.96
CA ALA A 205 5.54 -0.99 -12.64
C ALA A 205 4.60 -2.21 -12.68
N ALA A 206 3.81 -2.38 -13.73
CA ALA A 206 2.93 -3.52 -13.93
C ALA A 206 3.72 -4.84 -13.99
N VAL A 207 4.88 -4.84 -14.67
CA VAL A 207 5.77 -6.01 -14.73
C VAL A 207 6.38 -6.31 -13.35
N ALA A 208 6.80 -5.27 -12.63
CA ALA A 208 7.32 -5.42 -11.26
C ALA A 208 6.25 -5.93 -10.29
N ALA A 209 5.02 -5.42 -10.39
CA ALA A 209 3.90 -5.81 -9.54
C ALA A 209 3.51 -7.28 -9.76
N ALA A 210 3.48 -7.75 -11.01
CA ALA A 210 3.22 -9.15 -11.32
C ALA A 210 4.26 -10.08 -10.65
N ARG A 211 5.54 -9.70 -10.68
CA ARG A 211 6.61 -10.43 -9.97
C ARG A 211 6.43 -10.41 -8.46
N ALA A 212 6.20 -9.23 -7.88
CA ALA A 212 6.01 -9.07 -6.45
C ALA A 212 4.77 -9.82 -5.95
N ALA A 213 3.67 -9.80 -6.71
CA ALA A 213 2.46 -10.55 -6.38
C ALA A 213 2.70 -12.07 -6.40
N HIS A 214 3.45 -12.57 -7.39
CA HIS A 214 3.83 -13.98 -7.43
C HIS A 214 4.64 -14.38 -6.19
N ILE A 215 5.65 -13.59 -5.82
CA ILE A 215 6.44 -13.79 -4.60
C ILE A 215 5.55 -13.79 -3.34
N GLY A 216 4.57 -12.88 -3.27
CA GLY A 216 3.62 -12.82 -2.16
C GLY A 216 2.68 -14.03 -2.07
N GLY A 217 2.40 -14.70 -3.20
CA GLY A 217 1.63 -15.95 -3.20
C GLY A 217 0.68 -16.14 -4.37
N PHE A 218 0.61 -15.21 -5.33
CA PHE A 218 -0.24 -15.36 -6.51
C PHE A 218 0.28 -16.46 -7.44
N ASP A 219 -0.65 -17.20 -8.06
CA ASP A 219 -0.32 -18.38 -8.87
C ASP A 219 0.00 -18.01 -10.31
N THR A 220 -0.74 -17.04 -10.86
CA THR A 220 -0.61 -16.62 -12.27
C THR A 220 -0.73 -15.11 -12.43
N THR A 221 -0.31 -14.58 -13.58
CA THR A 221 -0.48 -13.16 -13.96
C THR A 221 -1.04 -13.02 -15.37
N SER A 222 -1.77 -11.94 -15.63
CA SER A 222 -2.14 -11.52 -16.98
C SER A 222 -1.00 -10.81 -17.73
N ASN A 223 0.10 -10.48 -17.05
CA ASN A 223 1.21 -9.72 -17.61
C ASN A 223 2.17 -10.63 -18.41
N LEU A 224 2.12 -10.51 -19.74
CA LEU A 224 2.94 -11.33 -20.63
C LEU A 224 4.44 -11.06 -20.51
N GLU A 225 4.85 -9.82 -20.24
CA GLU A 225 6.27 -9.48 -20.09
C GLU A 225 6.84 -10.04 -18.78
N ALA A 226 6.05 -10.06 -17.69
CA ALA A 226 6.44 -10.75 -16.47
C ALA A 226 6.60 -12.26 -16.70
N GLY A 227 5.72 -12.87 -17.49
CA GLY A 227 5.88 -14.26 -17.92
C GLY A 227 7.17 -14.50 -18.72
N ARG A 228 7.46 -13.64 -19.69
CA ARG A 228 8.70 -13.73 -20.50
C ARG A 228 9.96 -13.52 -19.67
N ARG A 229 9.96 -12.51 -18.80
CA ARG A 229 11.15 -12.06 -18.05
C ARG A 229 11.45 -12.94 -16.83
N TYR A 230 10.42 -13.44 -16.16
CA TYR A 230 10.55 -14.10 -14.86
C TYR A 230 10.03 -15.55 -14.84
N GLY A 231 9.53 -16.06 -15.96
CA GLY A 231 8.99 -17.42 -16.04
C GLY A 231 7.68 -17.63 -15.26
N ILE A 232 7.00 -16.55 -14.86
CA ILE A 232 5.76 -16.62 -14.08
C ILE A 232 4.65 -17.17 -14.98
N PRO A 233 3.85 -18.16 -14.53
CA PRO A 233 2.73 -18.66 -15.32
C PRO A 233 1.77 -17.54 -15.71
N THR A 234 1.43 -17.46 -17.00
CA THR A 234 0.52 -16.44 -17.52
C THR A 234 -0.85 -17.04 -17.82
N GLY A 235 -1.89 -16.26 -17.53
CA GLY A 235 -3.28 -16.64 -17.72
C GLY A 235 -4.09 -15.47 -18.26
N GLY A 236 -5.01 -15.75 -19.18
CA GLY A 236 -5.85 -14.76 -19.81
C GLY A 236 -7.30 -15.22 -19.87
N THR A 237 -8.21 -14.28 -19.79
CA THR A 237 -9.65 -14.49 -20.03
C THR A 237 -10.12 -13.51 -21.09
N THR A 238 -11.38 -13.64 -21.50
CA THR A 238 -12.00 -12.73 -22.45
C THR A 238 -12.46 -11.44 -21.74
N ALA A 239 -12.41 -10.30 -22.43
CA ALA A 239 -12.93 -9.03 -21.93
C ALA A 239 -14.32 -8.73 -22.52
N HIS A 240 -15.10 -7.88 -21.85
CA HIS A 240 -16.43 -7.47 -22.32
C HIS A 240 -16.41 -6.94 -23.76
N ALA A 241 -15.34 -6.25 -24.18
CA ALA A 241 -15.21 -5.73 -25.54
C ALA A 241 -15.33 -6.82 -26.62
N PHE A 242 -14.85 -8.04 -26.35
CA PHE A 242 -15.01 -9.16 -27.28
C PHE A 242 -16.47 -9.61 -27.35
N VAL A 243 -17.14 -9.78 -26.21
CA VAL A 243 -18.56 -10.16 -26.15
C VAL A 243 -19.42 -9.11 -26.86
N LEU A 244 -19.17 -7.82 -26.62
CA LEU A 244 -19.88 -6.68 -27.21
C LEU A 244 -19.61 -6.50 -28.72
N ALA A 245 -18.50 -7.05 -29.24
CA ALA A 245 -18.19 -6.98 -30.67
C ALA A 245 -19.02 -7.98 -31.51
N HIS A 246 -19.67 -8.96 -30.87
CA HIS A 246 -20.53 -9.93 -31.53
C HIS A 246 -22.00 -9.50 -31.51
N PRO A 247 -22.83 -9.99 -32.46
CA PRO A 247 -24.27 -9.70 -32.48
C PRO A 247 -25.02 -10.17 -31.22
N ASP A 248 -24.52 -11.23 -30.58
CA ASP A 248 -25.06 -11.80 -29.36
C ASP A 248 -23.99 -12.59 -28.57
N GLU A 249 -24.27 -12.87 -27.30
CA GLU A 249 -23.37 -13.65 -26.42
C GLU A 249 -23.10 -15.06 -26.92
N ARG A 250 -24.07 -15.72 -27.56
CA ARG A 250 -23.88 -17.10 -28.06
C ARG A 250 -22.81 -17.13 -29.14
N SER A 251 -22.83 -16.16 -30.04
CA SER A 251 -21.84 -16.00 -31.10
C SER A 251 -20.44 -15.77 -30.53
N ALA A 252 -20.32 -14.96 -29.47
CA ALA A 252 -19.05 -14.75 -28.78
C ALA A 252 -18.55 -16.03 -28.11
N PHE A 253 -19.39 -16.74 -27.36
CA PHE A 253 -19.01 -17.98 -26.70
C PHE A 253 -18.66 -19.09 -27.69
N ALA A 254 -19.36 -19.19 -28.83
CA ALA A 254 -19.04 -20.15 -29.88
C ALA A 254 -17.66 -19.85 -30.49
N ALA A 255 -17.40 -18.58 -30.81
CA ALA A 255 -16.09 -18.15 -31.33
C ALA A 255 -14.96 -18.43 -30.34
N GLN A 256 -15.17 -18.14 -29.04
CA GLN A 256 -14.17 -18.43 -28.00
C GLN A 256 -13.94 -19.94 -27.84
N ARG A 257 -15.00 -20.76 -27.83
CA ARG A 257 -14.90 -22.23 -27.76
C ARG A 257 -14.14 -22.79 -28.94
N ASP A 258 -14.44 -22.34 -30.15
CA ASP A 258 -13.80 -22.84 -31.38
C ASP A 258 -12.30 -22.49 -31.41
N ALA A 259 -11.92 -21.34 -30.82
CA ALA A 259 -10.53 -20.90 -30.76
C ALA A 259 -9.74 -21.48 -29.58
N LEU A 260 -10.33 -21.55 -28.39
CA LEU A 260 -9.65 -21.82 -27.12
C LEU A 260 -10.11 -23.11 -26.42
N GLY A 261 -11.14 -23.78 -26.93
CA GLY A 261 -11.68 -25.02 -26.37
C GLY A 261 -12.61 -24.81 -25.17
N THR A 262 -13.18 -25.92 -24.69
CA THR A 262 -14.16 -25.93 -23.59
C THR A 262 -13.54 -25.58 -22.24
N ALA A 263 -12.25 -25.84 -22.05
CA ALA A 263 -11.51 -25.58 -20.79
C ALA A 263 -11.26 -24.08 -20.50
N SER A 264 -11.59 -23.19 -21.42
CA SER A 264 -11.43 -21.74 -21.28
C SER A 264 -12.34 -21.14 -20.18
N THR A 265 -12.10 -19.87 -19.83
CA THR A 265 -12.95 -19.10 -18.91
C THR A 265 -13.85 -18.14 -19.69
N TYR A 266 -15.16 -18.31 -19.56
CA TYR A 266 -16.17 -17.54 -20.29
C TYR A 266 -16.73 -16.41 -19.42
N LEU A 267 -16.72 -15.18 -19.94
CA LEU A 267 -17.23 -14.00 -19.23
C LEU A 267 -18.75 -13.91 -19.38
N VAL A 268 -19.49 -14.09 -18.28
CA VAL A 268 -20.95 -14.32 -18.33
C VAL A 268 -21.80 -13.14 -17.85
N ASP A 269 -21.18 -12.04 -17.41
CA ASP A 269 -21.87 -10.91 -16.78
C ASP A 269 -21.91 -9.65 -17.66
N THR A 270 -21.78 -9.81 -18.98
CA THR A 270 -21.85 -8.65 -19.91
C THR A 270 -23.24 -8.01 -19.92
N PHE A 271 -24.29 -8.82 -19.77
CA PHE A 271 -25.69 -8.33 -19.72
C PHE A 271 -26.44 -8.83 -18.49
N ASP A 272 -26.50 -10.15 -18.30
CA ASP A 272 -27.13 -10.80 -17.14
C ASP A 272 -26.38 -12.10 -16.84
N VAL A 273 -25.94 -12.25 -15.58
CA VAL A 273 -25.10 -13.38 -15.15
C VAL A 273 -25.76 -14.73 -15.41
N LEU A 274 -27.04 -14.88 -15.08
CA LEU A 274 -27.71 -16.18 -15.12
C LEU A 274 -28.10 -16.57 -16.54
N GLU A 275 -28.50 -15.60 -17.36
CA GLU A 275 -28.71 -15.84 -18.80
C GLU A 275 -27.39 -16.09 -19.52
N GLY A 276 -26.33 -15.38 -19.16
CA GLY A 276 -24.97 -15.59 -19.67
C GLY A 276 -24.47 -17.01 -19.38
N ILE A 277 -24.65 -17.51 -18.16
CA ILE A 277 -24.33 -18.90 -17.80
C ILE A 277 -25.11 -19.90 -18.64
N ARG A 278 -26.44 -19.72 -18.80
CA ARG A 278 -27.26 -20.62 -19.62
C ARG A 278 -26.75 -20.68 -21.06
N ARG A 279 -26.44 -19.52 -21.65
CA ARG A 279 -25.91 -19.41 -23.01
C ARG A 279 -24.52 -20.04 -23.13
N ALA A 280 -23.66 -19.83 -22.14
CA ALA A 280 -22.34 -20.43 -22.12
C ALA A 280 -22.42 -21.97 -22.07
N VAL A 281 -23.23 -22.54 -21.18
CA VAL A 281 -23.42 -24.00 -21.10
C VAL A 281 -24.12 -24.57 -22.33
N GLU A 282 -25.12 -23.86 -22.88
CA GLU A 282 -25.80 -24.23 -24.13
C GLU A 282 -24.81 -24.37 -25.31
N VAL A 283 -23.87 -23.43 -25.42
CA VAL A 283 -22.91 -23.37 -26.53
C VAL A 283 -21.69 -24.26 -26.28
N VAL A 284 -21.13 -24.27 -25.07
CA VAL A 284 -19.88 -24.95 -24.74
C VAL A 284 -20.10 -26.40 -24.33
N GLY A 285 -21.27 -26.71 -23.75
CA GLY A 285 -21.59 -28.00 -23.16
C GLY A 285 -21.30 -28.08 -21.65
N PRO A 286 -21.66 -29.20 -21.00
CA PRO A 286 -21.48 -29.41 -19.55
C PRO A 286 -20.00 -29.48 -19.12
N ASP A 287 -19.08 -29.77 -20.06
CA ASP A 287 -17.63 -29.81 -19.82
C ASP A 287 -16.97 -28.41 -19.88
N ILE A 288 -17.76 -27.34 -19.74
CA ILE A 288 -17.25 -25.96 -19.67
C ILE A 288 -16.29 -25.80 -18.48
N GLY A 289 -15.11 -25.25 -18.74
CA GLY A 289 -14.02 -25.20 -17.76
C GLY A 289 -14.21 -24.18 -16.65
N ALA A 290 -14.65 -22.96 -17.00
CA ALA A 290 -14.93 -21.92 -16.01
C ALA A 290 -15.85 -20.81 -16.54
N VAL A 291 -16.53 -20.14 -15.62
CA VAL A 291 -17.21 -18.85 -15.85
C VAL A 291 -16.57 -17.75 -15.00
N ARG A 292 -16.56 -16.51 -15.51
CA ARG A 292 -16.09 -15.33 -14.76
C ARG A 292 -17.24 -14.37 -14.47
N ILE A 293 -17.33 -13.92 -13.21
CA ILE A 293 -18.26 -12.92 -12.71
C ILE A 293 -17.44 -11.71 -12.22
N ASP A 294 -17.68 -10.52 -12.78
CA ASP A 294 -16.88 -9.30 -12.57
C ASP A 294 -17.67 -8.16 -11.93
N SER A 295 -18.97 -8.36 -11.63
CA SER A 295 -19.87 -7.31 -11.18
C SER A 295 -20.96 -7.78 -10.21
N GLY A 296 -21.56 -6.81 -9.51
CA GLY A 296 -22.66 -7.03 -8.58
C GLY A 296 -22.24 -7.60 -7.21
N ASN A 297 -23.21 -8.13 -6.46
CA ASN A 297 -22.94 -8.80 -5.19
C ASN A 297 -22.35 -10.20 -5.48
N LEU A 298 -21.02 -10.31 -5.40
CA LEU A 298 -20.27 -11.52 -5.75
C LEU A 298 -20.70 -12.76 -4.93
N LEU A 299 -21.03 -12.61 -3.65
CA LEU A 299 -21.53 -13.71 -2.81
C LEU A 299 -22.86 -14.26 -3.33
N ALA A 300 -23.85 -13.37 -3.52
CA ALA A 300 -25.16 -13.78 -4.02
C ALA A 300 -25.09 -14.30 -5.47
N ALA A 301 -24.22 -13.70 -6.29
CA ALA A 301 -24.01 -14.11 -7.67
C ALA A 301 -23.38 -15.49 -7.77
N SER A 302 -22.32 -15.79 -7.00
CA SER A 302 -21.64 -17.09 -7.02
C SER A 302 -22.55 -18.22 -6.54
N ILE A 303 -23.33 -18.02 -5.46
CA ILE A 303 -24.31 -19.01 -4.97
C ILE A 303 -25.32 -19.36 -6.06
N ARG A 304 -25.91 -18.35 -6.71
CA ARG A 304 -26.88 -18.58 -7.79
C ARG A 304 -26.23 -19.20 -9.03
N ALA A 305 -25.00 -18.79 -9.35
CA ALA A 305 -24.24 -19.34 -10.46
C ALA A 305 -23.94 -20.84 -10.25
N ARG A 306 -23.47 -21.22 -9.06
CA ARG A 306 -23.19 -22.62 -8.70
C ARG A 306 -24.44 -23.48 -8.84
N ALA A 307 -25.55 -23.07 -8.21
CA ALA A 307 -26.81 -23.79 -8.29
C ALA A 307 -27.32 -23.95 -9.74
N LEU A 308 -27.14 -22.93 -10.58
CA LEU A 308 -27.53 -22.98 -11.98
C LEU A 308 -26.62 -23.90 -12.81
N LEU A 309 -25.30 -23.82 -12.62
CA LEU A 309 -24.33 -24.70 -13.29
C LEU A 309 -24.62 -26.17 -12.97
N ASP A 310 -24.91 -26.48 -11.70
CA ASP A 310 -25.26 -27.85 -11.27
C ASP A 310 -26.56 -28.34 -11.92
N ALA A 311 -27.59 -27.48 -11.95
CA ALA A 311 -28.87 -27.80 -12.61
C ALA A 311 -28.73 -28.02 -14.13
N LEU A 312 -27.70 -27.44 -14.75
CA LEU A 312 -27.38 -27.63 -16.17
C LEU A 312 -26.41 -28.80 -16.42
N GLY A 313 -25.98 -29.52 -15.37
CA GLY A 313 -25.05 -30.65 -15.45
C GLY A 313 -23.57 -30.24 -15.56
N ALA A 314 -23.22 -28.97 -15.33
CA ALA A 314 -21.87 -28.43 -15.39
C ALA A 314 -21.22 -28.36 -13.99
N GLU A 315 -21.30 -29.45 -13.23
CA GLU A 315 -20.83 -29.54 -11.83
C GLU A 315 -19.32 -29.23 -11.69
N GLY A 316 -18.52 -29.59 -12.69
CA GLY A 316 -17.07 -29.33 -12.72
C GLY A 316 -16.66 -27.92 -13.16
N CYS A 317 -17.60 -27.07 -13.60
CA CYS A 317 -17.29 -25.72 -14.06
C CYS A 317 -16.84 -24.84 -12.90
N ARG A 318 -15.65 -24.24 -13.00
CA ARG A 318 -15.14 -23.32 -11.96
C ARG A 318 -15.79 -21.94 -12.03
N ILE A 319 -15.88 -21.26 -10.90
CA ILE A 319 -16.31 -19.86 -10.78
C ILE A 319 -15.10 -18.99 -10.46
N VAL A 320 -14.79 -18.07 -11.37
CA VAL A 320 -13.75 -17.04 -11.19
C VAL A 320 -14.43 -15.73 -10.82
N ALA A 321 -14.08 -15.15 -9.68
CA ALA A 321 -14.57 -13.84 -9.28
C ALA A 321 -13.51 -12.75 -9.55
N SER A 322 -13.98 -11.62 -10.07
CA SER A 322 -13.20 -10.39 -10.20
C SER A 322 -14.07 -9.17 -9.85
N GLY A 323 -13.47 -7.98 -9.78
CA GLY A 323 -14.16 -6.73 -9.45
C GLY A 323 -13.87 -6.24 -8.02
N ASP A 324 -13.01 -5.22 -7.92
CA ASP A 324 -12.61 -4.52 -6.67
C ASP A 324 -12.33 -5.42 -5.45
N LEU A 325 -11.71 -6.58 -5.69
CA LEU A 325 -11.30 -7.51 -4.64
C LEU A 325 -10.05 -7.00 -3.91
N ASP A 326 -9.99 -7.24 -2.61
CA ASP A 326 -8.80 -7.11 -1.76
C ASP A 326 -8.82 -8.21 -0.69
N GLU A 327 -7.86 -8.21 0.23
CA GLU A 327 -7.78 -9.19 1.31
C GLU A 327 -8.97 -9.17 2.28
N PHE A 328 -9.66 -8.03 2.42
CA PHE A 328 -10.83 -7.94 3.29
C PHE A 328 -12.04 -8.53 2.58
N LYS A 329 -12.22 -8.17 1.30
CA LYS A 329 -13.35 -8.67 0.53
C LYS A 329 -13.28 -10.16 0.28
N ILE A 330 -12.08 -10.69 0.05
CA ILE A 330 -11.88 -12.13 -0.11
C ILE A 330 -12.11 -12.85 1.22
N ALA A 331 -11.67 -12.29 2.35
CA ALA A 331 -11.96 -12.87 3.67
C ALA A 331 -13.48 -12.97 3.93
N GLU A 332 -14.25 -11.91 3.62
CA GLU A 332 -15.72 -11.94 3.73
C GLU A 332 -16.35 -13.04 2.85
N LEU A 333 -15.83 -13.25 1.65
CA LEU A 333 -16.35 -14.25 0.71
C LEU A 333 -16.03 -15.68 1.16
N GLU A 334 -14.81 -15.94 1.64
CA GLU A 334 -14.44 -17.26 2.17
C GLU A 334 -15.15 -17.56 3.49
N GLU A 335 -15.29 -16.59 4.40
CA GLU A 335 -16.06 -16.76 5.65
C GLU A 335 -17.53 -17.10 5.38
N ALA A 336 -18.12 -16.49 4.34
CA ALA A 336 -19.46 -16.79 3.88
C ALA A 336 -19.56 -18.11 3.06
N ALA A 337 -18.46 -18.85 2.92
CA ALA A 337 -18.36 -20.07 2.11
C ALA A 337 -18.88 -19.86 0.67
N ALA A 338 -18.55 -18.72 0.05
CA ALA A 338 -18.92 -18.43 -1.33
C ALA A 338 -18.36 -19.52 -2.26
N PRO A 339 -19.17 -20.09 -3.19
CA PRO A 339 -18.69 -21.08 -4.15
C PRO A 339 -17.88 -20.38 -5.26
N ILE A 340 -16.67 -19.96 -4.92
CA ILE A 340 -15.71 -19.32 -5.81
C ILE A 340 -14.44 -20.18 -5.81
N ASP A 341 -13.91 -20.47 -6.98
CA ASP A 341 -12.75 -21.34 -7.16
C ASP A 341 -11.46 -20.56 -7.39
N ALA A 342 -11.58 -19.32 -7.89
CA ALA A 342 -10.45 -18.45 -8.17
C ALA A 342 -10.79 -16.96 -8.00
N TYR A 343 -9.81 -16.18 -7.57
CA TYR A 343 -9.90 -14.72 -7.48
C TYR A 343 -8.93 -14.05 -8.43
N LEU A 344 -9.45 -13.16 -9.28
CA LEU A 344 -8.64 -12.28 -10.11
C LEU A 344 -8.64 -10.88 -9.50
N VAL A 345 -7.46 -10.47 -9.02
CA VAL A 345 -7.28 -9.22 -8.27
C VAL A 345 -6.48 -8.22 -9.10
N GLY A 346 -7.03 -7.01 -9.24
CA GLY A 346 -6.52 -5.97 -10.14
C GLY A 346 -5.94 -4.76 -9.41
N THR A 347 -6.75 -3.70 -9.31
CA THR A 347 -6.34 -2.38 -8.82
C THR A 347 -5.68 -2.42 -7.43
N SER A 348 -6.30 -3.12 -6.48
CA SER A 348 -5.77 -3.25 -5.11
C SER A 348 -4.37 -3.88 -5.11
N MET A 349 -4.11 -4.90 -5.93
CA MET A 349 -2.80 -5.54 -5.99
C MET A 349 -1.70 -4.59 -6.41
N VAL A 350 -1.86 -3.92 -7.56
CA VAL A 350 -0.83 -3.04 -8.10
C VAL A 350 -0.67 -1.73 -7.32
N THR A 351 -1.57 -1.44 -6.38
CA THR A 351 -1.53 -0.27 -5.48
C THR A 351 -1.16 -0.65 -4.04
N GLY A 352 -0.70 -1.89 -3.78
CA GLY A 352 -0.31 -2.34 -2.45
C GLY A 352 -1.46 -2.39 -1.44
N SER A 353 -2.67 -2.64 -1.92
CA SER A 353 -3.94 -2.64 -1.19
C SER A 353 -4.15 -1.35 -0.38
N GLY A 354 -4.17 -0.22 -1.10
CA GLY A 354 -4.30 1.11 -0.51
C GLY A 354 -3.01 1.69 0.08
N HIS A 355 -1.91 0.94 0.07
CA HIS A 355 -0.59 1.40 0.53
C HIS A 355 0.44 1.28 -0.60
N PRO A 356 0.60 2.31 -1.45
CA PRO A 356 1.49 2.23 -2.62
C PRO A 356 2.99 2.20 -2.27
N THR A 357 3.32 2.32 -0.97
CA THR A 357 4.68 2.32 -0.45
C THR A 357 4.76 1.49 0.84
N ALA A 358 5.84 0.73 0.97
CA ALA A 358 6.16 0.00 2.20
C ALA A 358 6.72 0.89 3.32
N SER A 359 6.83 2.20 3.11
CA SER A 359 7.38 3.19 4.06
C SER A 359 8.83 2.92 4.47
N VAL A 360 9.59 2.28 3.59
CA VAL A 360 11.04 2.08 3.72
C VAL A 360 11.74 3.42 3.53
N VAL A 361 12.71 3.68 4.38
CA VAL A 361 13.61 4.84 4.33
C VAL A 361 15.06 4.37 4.28
N TYR A 362 15.93 5.15 3.64
CA TYR A 362 17.35 4.85 3.48
C TYR A 362 18.16 5.85 4.30
N LYS A 363 18.98 5.39 5.25
CA LYS A 363 19.62 6.30 6.22
C LYS A 363 21.05 5.90 6.53
N LEU A 364 21.93 6.90 6.61
CA LEU A 364 23.27 6.76 7.13
C LEU A 364 23.20 6.37 8.62
N VAL A 365 23.83 5.26 8.97
CA VAL A 365 23.87 4.74 10.36
C VAL A 365 25.28 4.69 10.93
N ALA A 366 26.32 4.66 10.09
CA ALA A 366 27.70 4.73 10.54
C ALA A 366 28.61 5.39 9.49
N ILE A 367 29.64 6.11 9.93
CA ILE A 367 30.60 6.75 9.04
C ILE A 367 31.99 6.85 9.68
N GLY A 368 33.05 6.71 8.89
CA GLY A 368 34.42 6.98 9.32
C GLY A 368 34.70 8.48 9.44
N ASP A 369 35.49 8.90 10.44
CA ASP A 369 35.84 10.32 10.60
C ASP A 369 36.87 10.80 9.56
N SER A 370 37.49 9.87 8.81
CA SER A 370 38.38 10.14 7.67
C SER A 370 38.35 8.97 6.67
N ALA A 371 38.92 9.16 5.49
CA ALA A 371 39.03 8.11 4.47
C ALA A 371 40.05 7.02 4.87
N GLY A 372 39.78 5.77 4.52
CA GLY A 372 40.70 4.64 4.72
C GLY A 372 40.04 3.39 5.32
N ALA A 373 40.47 2.22 4.85
CA ALA A 373 39.87 0.93 5.22
C ALA A 373 39.93 0.61 6.72
N GLY A 374 40.99 1.04 7.41
CA GLY A 374 41.21 0.78 8.84
C GLY A 374 40.58 1.81 9.79
N VAL A 375 39.91 2.84 9.29
CA VAL A 375 39.28 3.87 10.13
C VAL A 375 38.03 3.29 10.81
N PRO A 376 37.92 3.33 12.15
CA PRO A 376 36.71 2.89 12.85
C PRO A 376 35.49 3.71 12.42
N LEU A 377 34.35 3.03 12.30
CA LEU A 377 33.08 3.69 11.99
C LEU A 377 32.45 4.23 13.27
N ARG A 378 32.10 5.50 13.27
CA ARG A 378 31.30 6.13 14.31
C ARG A 378 29.81 5.96 13.99
N ALA A 379 29.04 5.51 14.96
CA ALA A 379 27.58 5.44 14.85
C ALA A 379 26.98 6.85 14.71
N VAL A 380 26.05 7.00 13.76
CA VAL A 380 25.32 8.25 13.50
C VAL A 380 23.84 7.94 13.33
N GLY A 381 22.99 8.87 13.74
CA GLY A 381 21.56 8.68 13.71
C GLY A 381 20.83 10.02 13.67
N LYS A 382 19.60 10.00 13.18
CA LYS A 382 18.70 11.14 13.25
C LYS A 382 18.03 11.13 14.63
N LEU A 383 18.03 12.26 15.32
CA LEU A 383 17.43 12.42 16.64
C LEU A 383 16.11 13.19 16.64
N SER A 384 15.67 13.69 15.48
CA SER A 384 14.41 14.43 15.38
C SER A 384 13.23 13.55 15.83
N PRO A 385 12.35 14.04 16.71
CA PRO A 385 11.16 13.33 17.18
C PRO A 385 10.35 12.72 16.02
N GLY A 386 9.87 11.49 16.19
CA GLY A 386 9.10 10.77 15.16
C GLY A 386 9.88 10.35 13.90
N LYS A 387 11.16 10.73 13.78
CA LYS A 387 12.04 10.38 12.64
C LYS A 387 13.38 9.77 13.10
N ILE A 388 13.41 9.21 14.30
CA ILE A 388 14.63 8.65 14.89
C ILE A 388 15.22 7.56 13.99
N THR A 389 16.54 7.50 13.98
CA THR A 389 17.34 6.45 13.34
C THR A 389 18.42 6.03 14.31
N VAL A 390 18.46 4.76 14.68
CA VAL A 390 19.46 4.22 15.60
C VAL A 390 20.75 3.96 14.84
N GLY A 391 21.83 4.60 15.30
CA GLY A 391 23.14 4.49 14.69
C GLY A 391 23.81 3.13 14.91
N GLY A 392 24.78 2.84 14.06
CA GLY A 392 25.54 1.59 14.02
C GLY A 392 25.00 0.62 12.97
N ARG A 393 25.93 -0.14 12.37
CA ARG A 393 25.62 -1.26 11.47
C ARG A 393 24.95 -2.38 12.26
N LYS A 394 23.75 -2.77 11.85
CA LYS A 394 22.95 -3.76 12.57
C LYS A 394 23.05 -5.15 11.92
N VAL A 395 23.03 -6.16 12.79
CA VAL A 395 22.78 -7.55 12.42
C VAL A 395 21.47 -8.00 13.05
N VAL A 396 20.77 -8.92 12.38
CA VAL A 396 19.46 -9.38 12.84
C VAL A 396 19.40 -10.89 12.96
N HIS A 397 18.69 -11.34 13.99
CA HIS A 397 18.16 -12.69 14.08
C HIS A 397 16.72 -12.67 14.59
N ARG A 398 15.97 -13.73 14.33
CA ARG A 398 14.65 -13.96 14.91
C ARG A 398 14.69 -15.06 15.95
N THR A 399 14.03 -14.80 17.07
CA THR A 399 13.79 -15.77 18.12
C THR A 399 12.51 -16.56 17.83
N VAL A 400 12.47 -17.79 18.34
CA VAL A 400 11.32 -18.69 18.20
C VAL A 400 10.86 -19.20 19.57
N ASP A 401 9.55 -19.41 19.73
CA ASP A 401 9.02 -20.13 20.88
C ASP A 401 9.14 -21.65 20.72
N ARG A 402 8.72 -22.39 21.75
CA ARG A 402 8.78 -23.87 21.76
C ARG A 402 7.90 -24.52 20.69
N SER A 403 6.93 -23.79 20.15
CA SER A 403 6.04 -24.24 19.09
C SER A 403 6.59 -23.89 17.70
N GLY A 404 7.74 -23.19 17.62
CA GLY A 404 8.40 -22.79 16.39
C GLY A 404 7.87 -21.49 15.79
N PHE A 405 7.05 -20.72 16.51
CA PHE A 405 6.60 -19.41 16.05
C PHE A 405 7.62 -18.32 16.37
N TRP A 406 7.74 -17.33 15.48
CA TRP A 406 8.56 -16.14 15.69
C TRP A 406 8.06 -15.38 16.92
N THR A 407 8.99 -14.88 17.74
CA THR A 407 8.66 -14.11 18.95
C THR A 407 9.26 -12.72 18.99
N ALA A 408 10.39 -12.47 18.33
CA ALA A 408 10.97 -11.14 18.18
C ALA A 408 11.88 -11.04 16.95
N GLU A 409 11.95 -9.84 16.38
CA GLU A 409 13.00 -9.41 15.46
C GLU A 409 14.10 -8.72 16.30
N VAL A 410 15.25 -9.37 16.49
CA VAL A 410 16.28 -8.87 17.41
C VAL A 410 17.42 -8.22 16.64
N LEU A 411 17.62 -6.92 16.89
CA LEU A 411 18.65 -6.08 16.27
C LEU A 411 19.80 -5.89 17.25
N SER A 412 21.02 -6.15 16.77
CA SER A 412 22.25 -6.00 17.54
C SER A 412 23.36 -5.35 16.73
N PRO A 413 24.36 -4.71 17.36
CA PRO A 413 25.58 -4.32 16.68
C PRO A 413 26.35 -5.53 16.12
N VAL A 414 27.12 -5.31 15.06
CA VAL A 414 28.06 -6.32 14.54
C VAL A 414 28.99 -6.82 15.65
N GLY A 415 29.14 -8.14 15.76
CA GLY A 415 30.00 -8.77 16.75
C GLY A 415 29.36 -8.99 18.12
N ALA A 416 28.09 -8.60 18.32
CA ALA A 416 27.34 -8.98 19.51
C ALA A 416 27.18 -10.51 19.60
N PRO A 417 27.13 -11.09 20.82
CA PRO A 417 26.89 -12.51 21.00
C PRO A 417 25.60 -12.96 20.29
N ARG A 418 25.71 -14.00 19.47
CA ARG A 418 24.57 -14.58 18.77
C ARG A 418 23.67 -15.31 19.76
N ALA A 419 22.35 -15.23 19.57
CA ALA A 419 21.41 -16.08 20.30
C ALA A 419 21.64 -17.56 19.96
N GLY A 420 20.96 -18.45 20.69
CA GLY A 420 21.13 -19.91 20.60
C GLY A 420 20.98 -20.48 19.17
N ALA A 421 21.37 -21.73 19.00
CA ALA A 421 21.47 -22.40 17.69
C ALA A 421 20.17 -22.42 16.84
N ASP A 422 19.01 -22.19 17.46
CA ASP A 422 17.69 -22.23 16.81
C ASP A 422 17.23 -20.87 16.23
N ALA A 423 18.06 -19.82 16.30
CA ALA A 423 17.73 -18.50 15.77
C ALA A 423 17.82 -18.43 14.24
N HIS A 424 16.85 -17.78 13.60
CA HIS A 424 16.85 -17.55 12.14
C HIS A 424 17.55 -16.25 11.79
N ASP A 425 18.55 -16.29 10.91
CA ASP A 425 19.21 -15.10 10.37
C ASP A 425 18.64 -14.76 8.99
N PRO A 426 17.95 -13.62 8.82
CA PRO A 426 17.37 -13.24 7.53
C PRO A 426 18.37 -12.59 6.57
N GLN A 427 19.55 -12.16 7.03
CA GLN A 427 20.50 -11.41 6.21
C GLN A 427 21.43 -12.33 5.39
N VAL A 428 21.53 -12.04 4.10
CA VAL A 428 22.48 -12.66 3.16
C VAL A 428 23.38 -11.62 2.52
N VAL A 429 24.49 -12.05 1.91
CA VAL A 429 25.34 -11.20 1.08
C VAL A 429 24.72 -11.09 -0.31
N LEU A 430 24.40 -9.86 -0.73
CA LEU A 430 23.74 -9.55 -2.00
C LEU A 430 24.73 -9.09 -3.06
N VAL A 431 25.65 -8.20 -2.67
CA VAL A 431 26.76 -7.68 -3.48
C VAL A 431 28.02 -7.73 -2.63
N ALA A 432 29.13 -8.20 -3.21
CA ALA A 432 30.43 -8.26 -2.56
C ALA A 432 31.47 -7.53 -3.41
N GLY A 433 32.03 -6.42 -2.90
CA GLY A 433 33.01 -5.61 -3.62
C GLY A 433 32.54 -5.13 -4.99
N GLY A 434 31.28 -4.71 -5.11
CA GLY A 434 30.66 -4.26 -6.37
C GLY A 434 30.14 -5.38 -7.29
N GLU A 435 30.43 -6.64 -6.98
CA GLU A 435 30.01 -7.79 -7.78
C GLU A 435 28.80 -8.49 -7.17
N ARG A 436 27.85 -8.92 -8.01
CA ARG A 436 26.68 -9.68 -7.57
C ARG A 436 27.08 -10.99 -6.90
N ALA A 437 26.59 -11.20 -5.69
CA ALA A 437 26.76 -12.42 -4.90
C ALA A 437 25.45 -13.21 -4.71
N TRP A 438 24.31 -12.61 -5.04
CA TRP A 438 22.98 -13.19 -4.87
C TRP A 438 22.13 -13.08 -6.13
N GLN A 439 21.30 -14.09 -6.35
CA GLN A 439 20.29 -14.10 -7.40
C GLN A 439 19.06 -14.80 -6.85
N ASP A 440 17.91 -14.13 -6.88
CA ASP A 440 16.64 -14.73 -6.48
C ASP A 440 15.91 -15.30 -7.70
N ASP A 441 15.40 -16.53 -7.54
CA ASP A 441 14.38 -17.08 -8.40
C ASP A 441 12.98 -16.77 -7.81
N PRO A 442 12.03 -16.22 -8.59
CA PRO A 442 10.69 -15.89 -8.10
C PRO A 442 9.92 -17.09 -7.50
N VAL A 443 10.14 -18.32 -7.97
CA VAL A 443 9.47 -19.53 -7.44
C VAL A 443 10.06 -19.91 -6.09
N GLU A 444 11.38 -19.85 -5.95
CA GLU A 444 12.06 -20.03 -4.66
C GLU A 444 11.67 -18.94 -3.65
N ALA A 445 11.61 -17.68 -4.10
CA ALA A 445 11.18 -16.55 -3.27
C ALA A 445 9.71 -16.70 -2.82
N ARG A 446 8.81 -17.17 -3.69
CA ARG A 446 7.42 -17.50 -3.31
C ARG A 446 7.37 -18.59 -2.24
N SER A 447 8.17 -19.65 -2.42
CA SER A 447 8.28 -20.75 -1.46
C SER A 447 8.84 -20.28 -0.12
N ARG A 448 9.82 -19.37 -0.15
CA ARG A 448 10.38 -18.70 1.02
C ARG A 448 9.32 -17.88 1.74
N CYS A 449 8.55 -17.05 1.03
CA CYS A 449 7.45 -16.27 1.60
C CYS A 449 6.44 -17.16 2.32
N ALA A 450 6.00 -18.24 1.68
CA ALA A 450 5.10 -19.20 2.31
C ALA A 450 5.71 -19.83 3.58
N ALA A 451 6.99 -20.21 3.54
CA ALA A 451 7.68 -20.77 4.70
C ALA A 451 7.83 -19.77 5.85
N ARG A 452 8.16 -18.50 5.57
CA ARG A 452 8.33 -17.48 6.60
C ARG A 452 7.02 -17.08 7.25
N ARG A 453 5.95 -16.98 6.45
CA ARG A 453 4.59 -16.76 6.97
C ARG A 453 4.12 -17.89 7.89
N ARG A 454 4.49 -19.15 7.64
CA ARG A 454 4.18 -20.26 8.56
C ARG A 454 4.83 -20.14 9.94
N GLY A 455 5.89 -19.34 10.08
CA GLY A 455 6.46 -19.04 11.39
C GLY A 455 5.71 -17.94 12.16
N LEU A 456 4.74 -17.26 11.55
CA LEU A 456 3.82 -16.37 12.27
C LEU A 456 2.69 -17.18 12.90
N ARG A 457 2.08 -16.64 13.95
CA ARG A 457 0.90 -17.27 14.54
C ARG A 457 -0.27 -17.17 13.56
N PRO A 458 -1.19 -18.15 13.51
CA PRO A 458 -2.33 -18.11 12.59
C PRO A 458 -3.17 -16.83 12.72
N GLU A 459 -3.40 -16.38 13.95
CA GLU A 459 -4.10 -15.12 14.22
C GLU A 459 -3.39 -13.91 13.61
N ASP A 460 -2.06 -13.94 13.48
CA ASP A 460 -1.24 -12.86 12.90
C ASP A 460 -1.35 -12.72 11.39
N ARG A 461 -1.89 -13.75 10.75
CA ARG A 461 -2.08 -13.81 9.30
C ARG A 461 -3.48 -13.40 8.86
N VAL A 462 -4.41 -13.25 9.81
CA VAL A 462 -5.76 -12.76 9.52
C VAL A 462 -5.72 -11.24 9.31
N PRO A 463 -6.14 -10.73 8.13
CA PRO A 463 -6.21 -9.30 7.86
C PRO A 463 -7.12 -8.59 8.86
N HIS A 464 -6.63 -7.48 9.40
CA HIS A 464 -7.41 -6.63 10.30
C HIS A 464 -7.00 -5.16 10.08
N PRO A 465 -7.93 -4.20 9.98
CA PRO A 465 -7.59 -2.81 9.63
C PRO A 465 -6.69 -2.12 10.68
N ARG A 466 -6.75 -2.55 11.95
CA ARG A 466 -5.94 -2.01 13.06
C ARG A 466 -4.85 -2.94 13.55
N ARG A 467 -4.36 -3.83 12.68
CA ARG A 467 -3.31 -4.79 13.02
C ARG A 467 -2.00 -4.09 13.40
N SER A 468 -1.42 -4.50 14.53
CA SER A 468 -0.03 -4.18 14.92
C SER A 468 0.94 -5.23 14.37
N PRO A 469 2.25 -4.92 14.28
CA PRO A 469 3.27 -5.91 13.94
C PRO A 469 3.13 -7.21 14.75
N ALA A 470 3.28 -8.37 14.09
CA ALA A 470 3.09 -9.69 14.69
C ALA A 470 4.07 -9.97 15.82
N ILE A 471 5.31 -9.49 15.67
CA ILE A 471 6.37 -9.62 16.66
C ILE A 471 6.99 -8.25 16.93
N PRO A 472 7.44 -7.99 18.17
CA PRO A 472 8.19 -6.79 18.50
C PRO A 472 9.59 -6.79 17.87
N THR A 473 10.13 -5.58 17.73
CA THR A 473 11.55 -5.38 17.42
C THR A 473 12.31 -5.12 18.72
N GLU A 474 13.24 -6.00 19.05
CA GLU A 474 14.08 -5.91 20.26
C GLU A 474 15.48 -5.40 19.92
N TRP A 475 16.08 -4.66 20.85
CA TRP A 475 17.37 -4.00 20.66
C TRP A 475 18.35 -4.51 21.72
N VAL A 476 19.46 -5.11 21.29
CA VAL A 476 20.46 -5.70 22.19
C VAL A 476 21.80 -5.01 22.00
N GLY A 477 22.36 -4.47 23.08
CA GLY A 477 23.64 -3.76 23.03
C GLY A 477 23.60 -2.42 22.30
N MET A 478 22.40 -1.87 22.11
CA MET A 478 22.16 -0.56 21.50
C MET A 478 20.87 0.07 22.05
N GLU A 479 20.77 1.40 22.02
CA GLU A 479 19.58 2.11 22.50
C GLU A 479 18.40 1.94 21.53
N SER A 480 17.22 1.62 22.08
CA SER A 480 16.00 1.54 21.29
C SER A 480 15.49 2.96 20.94
N PRO A 481 14.78 3.15 19.81
CA PRO A 481 14.22 4.45 19.43
C PRO A 481 13.38 5.10 20.54
N ALA A 482 12.57 4.30 21.25
CA ALA A 482 11.73 4.76 22.35
C ALA A 482 12.54 5.26 23.57
N ALA A 483 13.70 4.65 23.85
CA ALA A 483 14.61 5.12 24.89
C ALA A 483 15.32 6.42 24.46
N THR A 484 15.66 6.56 23.18
CA THR A 484 16.28 7.77 22.62
C THR A 484 15.33 8.98 22.62
N GLU A 485 14.01 8.78 22.49
CA GLU A 485 12.99 9.85 22.67
C GLU A 485 12.98 10.36 24.10
N SER A 486 13.09 9.48 25.09
CA SER A 486 13.12 9.83 26.52
C SER A 486 14.41 10.57 26.92
N ALA A 487 15.56 10.20 26.35
CA ALA A 487 16.87 10.74 26.74
C ALA A 487 17.15 12.15 26.18
N ASN A 488 16.60 12.51 25.02
CA ASN A 488 16.80 13.83 24.42
C ASN A 488 15.94 14.94 25.05
N GLY A 489 15.03 14.60 25.96
CA GLY A 489 14.28 15.56 26.77
C GLY A 489 15.08 16.20 27.91
N GLU A 490 16.27 15.70 28.26
CA GLU A 490 16.98 16.10 29.50
C GLU A 490 18.31 16.84 29.32
N GLN A 491 18.82 17.11 28.10
CA GLN A 491 20.12 17.79 27.92
C GLN A 491 19.97 19.25 27.48
N GLY A 492 19.82 20.15 28.45
CA GLY A 492 19.85 21.60 28.27
C GLY A 492 21.25 22.15 27.94
N GLN A 493 21.36 22.94 26.88
CA GLN A 493 22.49 23.85 26.65
C GLN A 493 22.36 25.09 27.55
N PRO A 494 23.45 25.64 28.11
CA PRO A 494 23.38 26.84 28.94
C PRO A 494 23.29 28.09 28.04
N ALA A 495 22.18 28.83 28.15
CA ALA A 495 22.05 30.16 27.54
C ALA A 495 22.70 31.24 28.41
N PRO A 496 23.31 32.30 27.81
CA PRO A 496 23.82 33.43 28.56
C PRO A 496 22.68 34.28 29.12
N SER A 497 22.97 34.83 30.29
CA SER A 497 22.10 35.60 31.15
C SER A 497 21.67 36.95 30.57
N GLY A 498 20.42 37.32 30.86
CA GLY A 498 20.05 38.73 31.05
C GLY A 498 18.86 39.24 30.25
N LEU A 499 17.64 38.89 30.66
CA LEU A 499 16.66 39.86 31.19
C LEU A 499 15.35 39.13 31.56
N ALA A 500 14.93 39.40 32.78
CA ALA A 500 13.89 38.67 33.47
C ALA A 500 12.48 39.19 33.18
N ARG A 501 11.53 38.27 33.39
CA ARG A 501 10.10 38.42 33.73
C ARG A 501 9.12 38.47 32.56
N LEU A 502 8.46 37.34 32.32
CA LEU A 502 7.15 37.06 32.92
C LEU A 502 6.95 35.54 33.01
N ALA A 503 6.68 35.07 34.23
CA ALA A 503 6.43 33.66 34.51
C ALA A 503 5.01 33.28 34.08
N GLY A 504 4.91 32.34 33.13
CA GLY A 504 3.77 31.45 32.92
C GLY A 504 4.29 30.02 32.97
N LYS A 505 3.62 29.16 33.74
CA LYS A 505 4.01 27.77 34.02
C LYS A 505 4.19 26.95 32.73
N GLY A 506 5.24 26.13 32.68
CA GLY A 506 5.60 25.30 31.55
C GLY A 506 4.55 24.24 31.20
N GLY A 507 4.33 24.05 29.90
CA GLY A 507 3.48 23.00 29.34
C GLY A 507 4.25 21.68 29.23
N ALA A 508 3.63 20.63 29.76
CA ALA A 508 3.80 19.29 29.23
C ALA A 508 3.15 19.24 27.83
N ASP A 509 3.67 18.41 26.93
CA ASP A 509 3.14 18.25 25.58
C ASP A 509 1.68 17.72 25.65
N MET A 510 0.70 18.59 25.38
CA MET A 510 -0.72 18.26 25.46
C MET A 510 -1.13 17.46 24.22
N SER A 511 -1.70 16.27 24.40
CA SER A 511 -2.25 15.45 23.30
C SER A 511 -3.43 16.15 22.64
N ARG A 512 -3.32 16.43 21.33
CA ARG A 512 -4.30 17.19 20.54
C ARG A 512 -4.90 16.33 19.43
N ALA A 513 -6.21 16.42 19.20
CA ALA A 513 -6.90 15.75 18.10
C ALA A 513 -7.54 16.74 17.11
N LEU A 514 -7.59 16.38 15.82
CA LEU A 514 -8.37 17.08 14.81
C LEU A 514 -9.71 16.36 14.61
N ILE A 515 -10.82 17.10 14.68
CA ILE A 515 -12.18 16.61 14.44
C ILE A 515 -12.68 17.20 13.12
N ILE A 516 -12.81 16.36 12.09
CA ILE A 516 -13.33 16.72 10.77
C ILE A 516 -14.84 16.47 10.72
N VAL A 517 -15.63 17.52 10.56
CA VAL A 517 -17.08 17.46 10.64
C VAL A 517 -17.73 17.41 9.26
N ASP A 518 -18.45 16.33 8.98
CA ASP A 518 -19.43 16.18 7.89
C ASP A 518 -18.97 16.58 6.48
N VAL A 519 -17.74 16.20 6.10
CA VAL A 519 -17.21 16.46 4.75
C VAL A 519 -17.72 15.39 3.76
N GLN A 520 -19.04 15.25 3.66
CA GLN A 520 -19.75 14.26 2.84
C GLN A 520 -20.19 14.83 1.49
N ASN A 521 -20.44 13.95 0.52
CA ASN A 521 -20.85 14.33 -0.83
C ASN A 521 -22.11 15.21 -0.84
N ASP A 522 -23.08 14.92 0.01
CA ASP A 522 -24.32 15.70 0.08
C ASP A 522 -24.12 17.14 0.56
N PHE A 523 -23.05 17.42 1.30
CA PHE A 523 -22.68 18.75 1.79
C PHE A 523 -21.70 19.49 0.86
N CYS A 524 -21.16 18.82 -0.16
CA CYS A 524 -20.32 19.43 -1.19
C CYS A 524 -21.16 19.86 -2.39
N GLU A 525 -20.60 20.73 -3.25
CA GLU A 525 -21.30 21.24 -4.43
C GLU A 525 -21.81 20.11 -5.34
N GLY A 526 -23.11 20.11 -5.65
CA GLY A 526 -23.77 19.03 -6.40
C GLY A 526 -24.45 17.98 -5.51
N GLY A 527 -24.24 18.05 -4.20
CA GLY A 527 -24.97 17.29 -3.18
C GLY A 527 -26.38 17.82 -2.91
N SER A 528 -27.19 17.01 -2.21
CA SER A 528 -28.58 17.35 -1.88
C SER A 528 -28.75 18.49 -0.87
N LEU A 529 -27.72 18.79 -0.06
CA LEU A 529 -27.68 19.88 0.92
C LEU A 529 -26.32 20.60 0.86
N ALA A 530 -25.90 20.94 -0.36
CA ALA A 530 -24.58 21.50 -0.63
C ALA A 530 -24.33 22.84 0.09
N VAL A 531 -23.14 23.00 0.65
CA VAL A 531 -22.60 24.26 1.16
C VAL A 531 -21.55 24.78 0.19
N GLU A 532 -21.62 26.07 -0.16
CA GLU A 532 -20.64 26.72 -1.04
C GLU A 532 -19.25 26.69 -0.39
N GLY A 533 -18.25 26.19 -1.13
CA GLY A 533 -16.89 25.98 -0.64
C GLY A 533 -16.63 24.57 -0.09
N GLY A 534 -17.63 23.67 -0.07
CA GLY A 534 -17.50 22.32 0.49
C GLY A 534 -16.37 21.49 -0.14
N HIS A 535 -16.25 21.47 -1.47
CA HIS A 535 -15.13 20.84 -2.16
C HIS A 535 -13.77 21.48 -1.81
N GLY A 536 -13.75 22.81 -1.61
CA GLY A 536 -12.56 23.55 -1.22
C GLY A 536 -12.09 23.19 0.19
N VAL A 537 -13.03 23.07 1.14
CA VAL A 537 -12.75 22.58 2.50
C VAL A 537 -12.17 21.18 2.45
N ALA A 538 -12.79 20.25 1.71
CA ALA A 538 -12.30 18.88 1.57
C ALA A 538 -10.84 18.81 1.08
N ALA A 539 -10.50 19.61 0.06
CA ALA A 539 -9.13 19.71 -0.44
C ALA A 539 -8.18 20.35 0.60
N SER A 540 -8.58 21.46 1.22
CA SER A 540 -7.76 22.16 2.21
C SER A 540 -7.43 21.29 3.44
N LEU A 541 -8.33 20.38 3.82
CA LEU A 541 -8.14 19.44 4.92
C LEU A 541 -7.16 18.34 4.57
N THR A 542 -7.18 17.88 3.31
CA THR A 542 -6.15 16.98 2.78
C THR A 542 -4.76 17.60 2.89
N ASP A 543 -4.64 18.88 2.53
CA ASP A 543 -3.38 19.63 2.65
C ASP A 543 -2.97 19.85 4.12
N LEU A 544 -3.90 20.27 4.97
CA LEU A 544 -3.67 20.50 6.41
C LEU A 544 -3.13 19.23 7.08
N VAL A 545 -3.82 18.10 6.92
CA VAL A 545 -3.42 16.82 7.53
C VAL A 545 -2.13 16.29 6.89
N GLY A 546 -1.92 16.53 5.59
CA GLY A 546 -0.70 16.16 4.89
C GLY A 546 0.53 16.92 5.42
N LEU A 547 0.41 18.24 5.62
CA LEU A 547 1.45 19.11 6.16
C LEU A 547 1.69 18.83 7.65
N ASP A 548 0.64 18.60 8.42
CA ASP A 548 0.72 18.32 9.84
C ASP A 548 1.44 17.01 10.14
N ARG A 549 1.15 15.94 9.38
CA ARG A 549 1.85 14.65 9.50
C ARG A 549 3.34 14.72 9.13
N ALA A 550 3.78 15.78 8.44
CA ALA A 550 5.19 16.04 8.20
C ALA A 550 5.89 16.75 9.38
N GLY A 551 5.13 17.43 10.25
CA GLY A 551 5.59 18.30 11.35
C GLY A 551 5.24 17.87 12.79
N GLY A 552 4.29 16.94 12.98
CA GLY A 552 3.97 16.31 14.28
C GLY A 552 2.89 16.99 15.13
N GLY A 553 1.82 17.57 14.57
CA GLY A 553 0.86 18.37 15.35
C GLY A 553 -0.37 17.64 15.93
N TYR A 554 -1.05 16.72 15.22
CA TYR A 554 -2.20 15.98 15.77
C TYR A 554 -1.87 14.54 16.15
N SER A 555 -2.19 14.17 17.40
CA SER A 555 -2.09 12.81 17.91
C SER A 555 -3.17 11.89 17.30
N TYR A 556 -4.34 12.45 16.98
CA TYR A 556 -5.44 11.74 16.35
C TYR A 556 -6.18 12.64 15.36
N VAL A 557 -6.61 12.07 14.23
CA VAL A 557 -7.48 12.71 13.24
C VAL A 557 -8.74 11.86 13.11
N VAL A 558 -9.85 12.36 13.60
CA VAL A 558 -11.16 11.69 13.54
C VAL A 558 -12.12 12.47 12.66
N ALA A 559 -13.14 11.79 12.15
CA ALA A 559 -14.22 12.47 11.44
C ALA A 559 -15.59 12.07 11.95
N SER A 560 -16.58 12.92 11.75
CA SER A 560 -17.99 12.56 11.90
C SER A 560 -18.70 12.47 10.55
N LYS A 561 -19.79 11.72 10.53
CA LYS A 561 -20.71 11.60 9.41
C LYS A 561 -22.14 11.66 9.90
N ASP A 562 -22.94 12.49 9.25
CA ASP A 562 -24.38 12.26 9.23
C ASP A 562 -24.68 10.91 8.57
N TRP A 563 -25.44 10.10 9.29
CA TRP A 563 -25.73 8.72 8.92
C TRP A 563 -27.18 8.38 9.19
N HIS A 564 -28.09 9.04 8.49
CA HIS A 564 -29.52 8.98 8.76
C HIS A 564 -30.14 7.65 8.29
N ILE A 565 -30.64 6.85 9.24
CA ILE A 565 -31.41 5.62 8.97
C ILE A 565 -32.89 5.97 8.92
N ASP A 566 -33.40 6.63 9.97
CA ASP A 566 -34.75 7.17 10.04
C ASP A 566 -34.78 8.34 11.05
N PRO A 567 -34.40 9.56 10.63
CA PRO A 567 -34.25 10.69 11.53
C PRO A 567 -35.59 11.42 11.80
N GLY A 568 -36.71 10.86 11.35
CA GLY A 568 -38.06 11.41 11.56
C GLY A 568 -38.24 12.81 10.97
N GLN A 569 -38.64 13.76 11.81
CA GLN A 569 -38.98 15.14 11.39
C GLN A 569 -37.78 15.95 10.88
N HIS A 570 -36.56 15.43 11.02
CA HIS A 570 -35.37 16.04 10.46
C HIS A 570 -35.45 16.16 8.93
N PHE A 571 -36.05 15.18 8.25
CA PHE A 571 -36.37 15.30 6.83
C PHE A 571 -37.76 15.91 6.64
N ALA A 572 -37.86 16.85 5.70
CA ALA A 572 -39.15 17.34 5.23
C ALA A 572 -40.00 16.16 4.71
N ALA A 573 -41.29 16.17 5.05
CA ALA A 573 -42.21 15.14 4.59
C ALA A 573 -42.21 15.07 3.05
N PRO A 574 -42.39 13.88 2.44
CA PRO A 574 -42.39 13.74 0.98
C PRO A 574 -43.32 14.75 0.29
N GLY A 575 -42.76 15.60 -0.57
CA GLY A 575 -43.50 16.65 -1.29
C GLY A 575 -43.69 17.97 -0.54
N ALA A 576 -43.18 18.11 0.69
CA ALA A 576 -43.11 19.37 1.41
C ALA A 576 -41.74 20.05 1.19
N ASN A 577 -41.70 21.38 1.22
CA ASN A 577 -40.45 22.12 1.22
C ASN A 577 -39.85 22.14 2.63
N PRO A 578 -38.53 21.89 2.79
CA PRO A 578 -37.84 22.08 4.06
C PRO A 578 -37.89 23.55 4.49
N ASP A 579 -37.96 23.78 5.79
CA ASP A 579 -37.90 25.12 6.38
C ASP A 579 -36.45 25.63 6.57
N PHE A 580 -35.45 24.75 6.43
CA PHE A 580 -34.02 25.03 6.62
C PHE A 580 -33.70 25.54 8.04
N VAL A 581 -34.55 25.22 9.00
CA VAL A 581 -34.39 25.56 10.42
C VAL A 581 -34.51 24.30 11.28
N THR A 582 -35.59 23.54 11.08
CA THR A 582 -35.88 22.31 11.83
C THR A 582 -36.03 21.09 10.92
N SER A 583 -36.20 21.31 9.62
CA SER A 583 -36.40 20.29 8.59
C SER A 583 -35.54 20.58 7.36
N TRP A 584 -35.03 19.51 6.76
CA TRP A 584 -34.03 19.53 5.70
C TRP A 584 -34.46 18.64 4.53
N PRO A 585 -33.91 18.84 3.31
CA PRO A 585 -34.05 17.84 2.26
C PRO A 585 -33.45 16.49 2.71
N VAL A 586 -33.84 15.39 2.06
CA VAL A 586 -33.18 14.10 2.30
C VAL A 586 -31.73 14.20 1.87
N HIS A 587 -30.82 13.99 2.82
CA HIS A 587 -29.37 14.03 2.65
C HIS A 587 -28.73 12.98 3.56
N CYS A 588 -27.49 12.59 3.27
CA CYS A 588 -26.67 11.69 4.07
C CYS A 588 -27.40 10.41 4.52
N ALA A 589 -28.33 9.92 3.69
CA ALA A 589 -29.09 8.71 3.99
C ALA A 589 -28.13 7.50 4.03
N ALA A 590 -28.25 6.69 5.08
CA ALA A 590 -27.35 5.58 5.36
C ALA A 590 -27.20 4.64 4.15
N GLY A 591 -25.95 4.34 3.79
CA GLY A 591 -25.61 3.45 2.67
C GLY A 591 -25.71 4.08 1.27
N THR A 592 -26.04 5.37 1.15
CA THR A 592 -26.07 6.08 -0.15
C THR A 592 -24.72 6.70 -0.50
N GLN A 593 -24.54 7.05 -1.79
CA GLN A 593 -23.37 7.80 -2.24
C GLN A 593 -23.31 9.20 -1.60
N GLY A 594 -24.47 9.83 -1.36
CA GLY A 594 -24.56 11.13 -0.70
C GLY A 594 -23.96 11.12 0.71
N ALA A 595 -24.12 10.00 1.42
CA ALA A 595 -23.52 9.78 2.73
C ALA A 595 -22.02 9.40 2.69
N ALA A 596 -21.40 9.16 1.54
CA ALA A 596 -19.96 8.93 1.46
C ALA A 596 -19.16 10.24 1.65
N PHE A 597 -17.91 10.15 2.12
CA PHE A 597 -17.03 11.32 2.18
C PHE A 597 -16.77 11.87 0.77
N SER A 598 -16.49 13.16 0.70
CA SER A 598 -16.04 13.81 -0.53
C SER A 598 -14.79 13.11 -1.08
N PRO A 599 -14.70 12.83 -2.40
CA PRO A 599 -13.49 12.26 -3.00
C PRO A 599 -12.26 13.18 -2.88
N ASN A 600 -12.48 14.48 -2.60
CA ASN A 600 -11.43 15.46 -2.38
C ASN A 600 -10.86 15.42 -0.96
N LEU A 601 -11.48 14.67 -0.04
CA LEU A 601 -10.98 14.46 1.32
C LEU A 601 -10.14 13.17 1.35
N GLN A 602 -8.83 13.30 1.14
CA GLN A 602 -7.88 12.18 1.08
C GLN A 602 -7.03 12.11 2.34
N VAL A 603 -7.70 11.93 3.49
CA VAL A 603 -7.05 11.85 4.80
C VAL A 603 -7.22 10.46 5.40
N ALA A 604 -6.16 9.90 5.98
CA ALA A 604 -6.29 8.69 6.79
C ALA A 604 -6.82 9.06 8.18
N LEU A 605 -8.01 8.56 8.51
CA LEU A 605 -8.73 8.81 9.76
C LEU A 605 -8.47 7.68 10.77
N ASP A 606 -8.33 8.03 12.04
CA ASP A 606 -8.18 7.08 13.15
C ASP A 606 -9.53 6.44 13.55
N GLU A 607 -10.63 7.20 13.42
CA GLU A 607 -12.00 6.75 13.66
C GLU A 607 -13.02 7.62 12.90
N VAL A 608 -14.18 7.04 12.60
CA VAL A 608 -15.34 7.75 12.05
C VAL A 608 -16.53 7.58 12.99
N PHE A 609 -17.15 8.69 13.39
CA PHE A 609 -18.31 8.71 14.28
C PHE A 609 -19.60 8.94 13.48
N LEU A 610 -20.50 7.97 13.52
CA LEU A 610 -21.79 8.04 12.84
C LEU A 610 -22.80 8.71 13.78
N LYS A 611 -23.34 9.85 13.38
CA LYS A 611 -24.33 10.63 14.14
C LYS A 611 -25.66 10.74 13.38
N GLY A 612 -26.73 11.07 14.10
CA GLY A 612 -28.04 11.33 13.50
C GLY A 612 -28.80 10.10 12.96
N GLN A 613 -28.45 8.88 13.38
CA GLN A 613 -29.12 7.66 12.88
C GLN A 613 -30.65 7.71 13.00
N TYR A 614 -31.13 8.26 14.11
CA TYR A 614 -32.55 8.41 14.44
C TYR A 614 -32.88 9.81 15.00
N SER A 615 -32.05 10.81 14.69
CA SER A 615 -32.17 12.20 15.15
C SER A 615 -31.54 13.17 14.15
N ASN A 616 -31.46 14.47 14.49
CA ASN A 616 -30.81 15.48 13.65
C ASN A 616 -29.28 15.34 13.60
N GLY A 617 -28.65 14.77 14.63
CA GLY A 617 -27.23 14.48 14.65
C GLY A 617 -26.32 15.70 14.55
N TYR A 618 -26.63 16.85 15.15
CA TYR A 618 -25.80 18.05 14.93
C TYR A 618 -24.37 17.92 15.48
N SER A 619 -24.19 17.36 16.67
CA SER A 619 -22.87 17.29 17.30
C SER A 619 -22.15 15.98 17.03
N SER A 620 -20.85 16.04 16.73
CA SER A 620 -19.99 14.86 16.64
C SER A 620 -19.94 14.06 17.95
N PHE A 621 -20.25 14.69 19.08
CA PHE A 621 -20.35 14.06 20.40
C PHE A 621 -21.59 13.19 20.59
N GLU A 622 -22.59 13.30 19.70
CA GLU A 622 -23.72 12.36 19.61
C GLU A 622 -23.36 11.10 18.82
N GLY A 623 -22.24 11.13 18.10
CA GLY A 623 -21.82 10.06 17.22
C GLY A 623 -21.24 8.86 17.95
N VAL A 624 -21.50 7.68 17.40
CA VAL A 624 -20.91 6.42 17.85
C VAL A 624 -19.86 5.95 16.85
N ALA A 625 -18.77 5.39 17.35
CA ALA A 625 -17.68 4.88 16.52
C ALA A 625 -18.19 3.82 15.53
N GLY A 626 -17.88 3.98 14.25
CA GLY A 626 -18.28 3.05 13.19
C GLY A 626 -17.54 1.71 13.26
N SER A 627 -16.37 1.67 13.92
CA SER A 627 -15.55 0.47 14.05
C SER A 627 -15.79 -0.36 15.32
N SER A 628 -16.50 0.19 16.31
CA SER A 628 -16.69 -0.42 17.63
C SER A 628 -18.04 -0.02 18.20
N GLU A 629 -18.92 -1.01 18.41
CA GLU A 629 -20.30 -0.77 18.82
C GLU A 629 -20.39 0.02 20.15
N GLY A 630 -21.05 1.17 20.10
CA GLY A 630 -21.51 1.91 21.29
C GLY A 630 -20.51 2.87 21.94
N VAL A 631 -19.29 3.05 21.41
CA VAL A 631 -18.32 4.02 21.96
C VAL A 631 -18.58 5.42 21.38
N GLY A 632 -18.90 6.39 22.24
CA GLY A 632 -19.07 7.79 21.85
C GLY A 632 -17.76 8.55 21.70
N LEU A 633 -17.75 9.63 20.91
CA LEU A 633 -16.54 10.44 20.65
C LEU A 633 -15.85 10.92 21.93
N ARG A 634 -16.61 11.37 22.94
CA ARG A 634 -16.05 11.83 24.22
C ARG A 634 -15.21 10.74 24.89
N ASP A 635 -15.78 9.56 25.05
CA ASP A 635 -15.13 8.46 25.75
C ASP A 635 -13.93 7.98 24.95
N TRP A 636 -14.07 7.94 23.63
CA TRP A 636 -12.98 7.59 22.72
C TRP A 636 -11.76 8.52 22.87
N LEU A 637 -11.99 9.84 22.93
CA LEU A 637 -10.95 10.86 23.10
C LEU A 637 -10.34 10.78 24.51
N ALA A 638 -11.17 10.63 25.54
CA ALA A 638 -10.74 10.57 26.93
C ALA A 638 -9.87 9.34 27.22
N GLU A 639 -10.25 8.16 26.71
CA GLU A 639 -9.47 6.92 26.82
C GLU A 639 -8.08 7.03 26.19
N ARG A 640 -7.92 7.95 25.23
CA ARG A 640 -6.67 8.21 24.51
C ARG A 640 -5.87 9.37 25.07
N GLY A 641 -6.30 9.93 26.20
CA GLY A 641 -5.63 11.03 26.88
C GLY A 641 -5.58 12.31 26.04
N VAL A 642 -6.55 12.53 25.16
CA VAL A 642 -6.65 13.80 24.40
C VAL A 642 -7.12 14.90 25.35
N GLU A 643 -6.39 16.01 25.36
CA GLU A 643 -6.68 17.16 26.23
C GLU A 643 -7.13 18.39 25.43
N ALA A 644 -6.80 18.45 24.13
CA ALA A 644 -7.16 19.54 23.23
C ALA A 644 -7.73 19.03 21.90
N VAL A 645 -8.64 19.79 21.30
CA VAL A 645 -9.22 19.47 19.99
C VAL A 645 -9.30 20.69 19.08
N ASP A 646 -8.99 20.48 17.81
CA ASP A 646 -9.26 21.46 16.75
C ASP A 646 -10.43 20.94 15.90
N VAL A 647 -11.43 21.79 15.66
CA VAL A 647 -12.65 21.44 14.94
C VAL A 647 -12.66 22.16 13.58
N VAL A 648 -12.93 21.40 12.53
CA VAL A 648 -12.96 21.84 11.13
C VAL A 648 -14.07 21.11 10.37
N GLY A 649 -14.49 21.60 9.20
CA GLY A 649 -15.48 20.88 8.38
C GLY A 649 -16.57 21.76 7.76
N ILE A 650 -17.69 21.14 7.40
CA ILE A 650 -18.78 21.81 6.68
C ILE A 650 -19.96 22.09 7.62
N ALA A 651 -20.71 23.17 7.33
CA ALA A 651 -21.76 23.77 8.13
C ALA A 651 -21.24 24.41 9.43
N THR A 652 -20.41 25.46 9.28
CA THR A 652 -19.92 26.32 10.39
C THR A 652 -21.01 26.73 11.38
N ASP A 653 -22.19 27.04 10.87
CA ASP A 653 -23.35 27.53 11.62
C ASP A 653 -24.13 26.43 12.36
N TYR A 654 -23.92 25.17 12.00
CA TYR A 654 -24.66 24.03 12.54
C TYR A 654 -23.72 22.99 13.16
N CYS A 655 -23.23 22.02 12.37
CA CYS A 655 -22.53 20.84 12.90
C CYS A 655 -21.16 21.17 13.50
N VAL A 656 -20.39 22.08 12.87
CA VAL A 656 -19.11 22.56 13.42
C VAL A 656 -19.34 23.32 14.72
N ARG A 657 -20.33 24.24 14.74
CA ARG A 657 -20.74 24.98 15.94
C ARG A 657 -21.12 24.04 17.09
N ALA A 658 -22.02 23.10 16.85
CA ALA A 658 -22.49 22.16 17.87
C ALA A 658 -21.34 21.30 18.40
N THR A 659 -20.49 20.78 17.51
CA THR A 659 -19.32 19.98 17.88
C THR A 659 -18.33 20.77 18.74
N ALA A 660 -18.04 22.03 18.39
CA ALA A 660 -17.10 22.86 19.14
C ALA A 660 -17.66 23.26 20.53
N LEU A 661 -18.95 23.58 20.62
CA LEU A 661 -19.60 23.90 21.90
C LEU A 661 -19.62 22.68 22.83
N ASP A 662 -19.92 21.49 22.30
CA ASP A 662 -19.92 20.25 23.09
C ASP A 662 -18.51 19.81 23.50
N ALA A 663 -17.50 20.03 22.65
CA ALA A 663 -16.10 19.80 23.02
C ALA A 663 -15.68 20.67 24.21
N ALA A 664 -16.00 21.98 24.16
CA ALA A 664 -15.71 22.90 25.25
C ALA A 664 -16.49 22.52 26.52
N ALA A 665 -17.77 22.16 26.40
CA ALA A 665 -18.60 21.70 27.52
C ALA A 665 -18.12 20.36 28.12
N ALA A 666 -17.52 19.49 27.30
CA ALA A 666 -16.91 18.24 27.73
C ALA A 666 -15.54 18.43 28.40
N GLY A 667 -14.97 19.64 28.34
CA GLY A 667 -13.75 20.04 29.04
C GLY A 667 -12.46 20.01 28.22
N PHE A 668 -12.55 19.88 26.89
CA PHE A 668 -11.38 19.92 26.00
C PHE A 668 -10.94 21.37 25.74
N ASP A 669 -9.63 21.61 25.66
CA ASP A 669 -9.09 22.85 25.08
C ASP A 669 -9.44 22.90 23.60
N THR A 670 -10.46 23.70 23.24
CA THR A 670 -11.12 23.62 21.94
C THR A 670 -10.77 24.82 21.06
N SER A 671 -10.34 24.56 19.84
CA SER A 671 -10.18 25.57 18.79
C SER A 671 -11.00 25.24 17.55
N VAL A 672 -11.36 26.27 16.77
CA VAL A 672 -11.98 26.13 15.44
C VAL A 672 -11.09 26.82 14.42
N LEU A 673 -10.67 26.09 13.39
CA LEU A 673 -9.83 26.63 12.32
C LEU A 673 -10.70 27.09 11.16
N VAL A 674 -11.04 28.39 11.14
CA VAL A 674 -12.03 28.96 10.22
C VAL A 674 -11.60 28.84 8.77
N ALA A 675 -10.30 28.93 8.48
CA ALA A 675 -9.74 28.71 7.14
C ALA A 675 -10.05 27.32 6.55
N HIS A 676 -10.42 26.36 7.40
CA HIS A 676 -10.78 25.00 7.02
C HIS A 676 -12.26 24.68 7.30
N CYS A 677 -13.10 25.71 7.32
CA CYS A 677 -14.53 25.59 7.50
C CYS A 677 -15.33 26.25 6.37
N ALA A 678 -16.50 25.71 6.07
CA ALA A 678 -17.50 26.34 5.19
C ALA A 678 -18.85 26.34 5.88
N GLY A 679 -19.53 27.49 5.87
CA GLY A 679 -20.83 27.66 6.52
C GLY A 679 -21.96 27.89 5.54
N VAL A 680 -23.19 27.60 5.97
CA VAL A 680 -24.39 27.63 5.13
C VAL A 680 -24.70 29.07 4.68
N ALA A 681 -24.55 30.05 5.56
CA ALA A 681 -24.71 31.46 5.21
C ALA A 681 -23.77 32.37 6.01
N PRO A 682 -23.26 33.48 5.42
CA PRO A 682 -22.29 34.35 6.08
C PRO A 682 -22.76 34.90 7.45
N ASP A 683 -24.01 35.36 7.54
CA ASP A 683 -24.53 35.97 8.77
C ASP A 683 -24.70 34.93 9.90
N SER A 684 -25.21 33.73 9.58
CA SER A 684 -25.36 32.65 10.56
C SER A 684 -24.00 32.09 10.99
N SER A 685 -23.05 31.99 10.07
CA SER A 685 -21.68 31.57 10.36
C SER A 685 -20.96 32.57 11.27
N ALA A 686 -21.10 33.87 11.02
CA ALA A 686 -20.55 34.90 11.89
C ALA A 686 -21.13 34.82 13.31
N ALA A 687 -22.46 34.70 13.42
CA ALA A 687 -23.13 34.55 14.72
C ALA A 687 -22.68 33.27 15.46
N ALA A 688 -22.48 32.17 14.74
CA ALA A 688 -21.98 30.92 15.28
C ALA A 688 -20.56 31.05 15.84
N LEU A 689 -19.66 31.73 15.14
CA LEU A 689 -18.29 32.00 15.60
C LEU A 689 -18.25 32.90 16.83
N GLU A 690 -19.11 33.92 16.89
CA GLU A 690 -19.26 34.76 18.09
C GLU A 690 -19.74 33.94 19.30
N GLU A 691 -20.70 33.04 19.09
CA GLU A 691 -21.20 32.17 20.14
C GLU A 691 -20.14 31.17 20.63
N MET A 692 -19.41 30.54 19.72
CA MET A 692 -18.29 29.65 20.06
C MET A 692 -17.24 30.39 20.90
N ALA A 693 -16.85 31.60 20.48
CA ALA A 693 -15.92 32.43 21.22
C ALA A 693 -16.46 32.81 22.62
N ALA A 694 -17.75 33.13 22.74
CA ALA A 694 -18.40 33.43 24.02
C ALA A 694 -18.45 32.21 24.96
N ALA A 695 -18.48 31.00 24.40
CA ALA A 695 -18.41 29.74 25.14
C ALA A 695 -16.98 29.29 25.50
N GLY A 696 -15.95 30.07 25.13
CA GLY A 696 -14.55 29.77 25.45
C GLY A 696 -13.80 28.95 24.40
N VAL A 697 -14.37 28.77 23.20
CA VAL A 697 -13.67 28.16 22.06
C VAL A 697 -12.72 29.18 21.42
N THR A 698 -11.49 28.77 21.14
CA THR A 698 -10.53 29.63 20.42
C THR A 698 -10.84 29.63 18.92
N VAL A 699 -11.25 30.78 18.38
CA VAL A 699 -11.50 30.94 16.93
C VAL A 699 -10.23 31.40 16.22
N VAL A 700 -9.70 30.58 15.31
CA VAL A 700 -8.46 30.82 14.55
C VAL A 700 -8.82 31.11 13.10
N ASN A 701 -8.50 32.32 12.63
CA ASN A 701 -8.81 32.79 11.27
C ASN A 701 -7.69 32.58 10.27
#